data_AF-A0A9D0IB68-F1
#
_entry.id   AF-A0A9D0IB68-F1
#
_cell.length_a   1.000
_cell.length_b   1.000
_cell.length_c   1.000
_cell.angle_alpha   90.00
_cell.angle_beta   90.00
_cell.angle_gamma   90.00
#
_symmetry.space_group_name_H-M   'P 1'
#
loop_
_entity.id
_entity.type
_entity.pdbx_description
1 polymer ?
#
loop_
_entity_poly.entity_id
_entity_poly.type
_entity_poly.pdbx_seq_one_letter_code
_entity_poly.pdbx_strand_id
1 'polypeptide(L)'
;MWRRMRAAVGSLVALTLLLGMILVLSAIFRPMSTTLAPGEEGAPPGAVLEMSGVLPSSAGLFGPRSVTFTVRAALPTVPESVPLYRMEPVLREITPDVLRLWAGRLGMGPVQIYRGDLPMAGPNSLTGFDERWRSLTLGAEGTLVFQRRGFRSSEMTGLATPPQEGVEESEARRVATAFITPLIPYLVTVEGTDSPPSVGFSLTPREDLSPADTGVWAYQVEITLDGVPFASEAPGNIVLVGADGEVITAFLTPVRLTPAGKQVALRPIEETLQAFLQGDASLLDGSSWREKLPSDAMPRFFQRPLSFQEGERVAVSGWVQRLSGVEGAPDLVLLHTVTNGGTFVLEGGDPALSSESGPVRVEGTVSRTDVPDVWRLRVERVMPMAPEEKGSWDGVVEQREDGLWLKTLEGQQFRLPDPPEGLPDGARVSVMGMPALDDPQRLEWSLIVLLPEAELPPRRAVQVEAPPPPPPPSLPTPAPLPTAMATETLEGPVVSAPVSPTAPLAPSPVVVQSSEVVVAPVVPLAPGAPSPEPPSWWEHQPGDVVTVVGLLSVNGFREPDGTIQAWANLTIEGPTEDVPNFFLPLAGEDLEALAPWDGLHVRVQGQILTEEEATEKLGEPIPGSAGQVLWIEEAEPAWPEETKDVYTGPLRIEEVEGREVALLEDTLTGQTFALASGEGDLDLYRRYAGLEEPIAIIGIRVPQEQVGGYPVLRMARLGTGERAVEDLRRQLTDPFGPPIPAPSGPTEVVIEEVKLAYIVQGFHPDPSKEGEPVALLTEPFYLLIGRSPDGRYRVTVRLRATEEAIPSETPSVFFLTPTTVPGP
;
A
#
# COMPACT_ATOMS: atom_id res chain seq x y z
N MET A 1 2.73 -26.55 -86.01
CA MET A 1 3.48 -25.71 -85.06
C MET A 1 2.59 -25.10 -83.98
N TRP A 2 1.50 -24.41 -84.35
CA TRP A 2 0.62 -23.70 -83.42
C TRP A 2 -0.11 -24.57 -82.35
N ARG A 3 -0.49 -25.81 -82.68
CA ARG A 3 -1.07 -26.75 -81.69
C ARG A 3 -0.08 -27.22 -80.62
N ARG A 4 1.21 -27.38 -80.97
CA ARG A 4 2.26 -27.72 -79.99
C ARG A 4 2.59 -26.53 -79.08
N MET A 5 2.45 -25.32 -79.60
CA MET A 5 2.67 -24.08 -78.84
C MET A 5 1.54 -23.84 -77.81
N ARG A 6 0.28 -24.15 -78.13
CA ARG A 6 -0.83 -24.11 -77.15
C ARG A 6 -0.70 -25.15 -76.04
N ALA A 7 -0.20 -26.35 -76.35
CA ALA A 7 0.09 -27.36 -75.34
C ALA A 7 1.22 -26.90 -74.39
N ALA A 8 2.27 -26.29 -74.94
CA ALA A 8 3.38 -25.76 -74.13
C ALA A 8 2.96 -24.60 -73.23
N VAL A 9 2.14 -23.67 -73.73
CA VAL A 9 1.61 -22.54 -72.92
C VAL A 9 0.62 -23.04 -71.86
N GLY A 10 -0.24 -23.99 -72.19
CA GLY A 10 -1.15 -24.62 -71.22
C GLY A 10 -0.41 -25.35 -70.10
N SER A 11 0.65 -26.09 -70.44
CA SER A 11 1.52 -26.73 -69.44
C SER A 11 2.28 -25.72 -68.59
N LEU A 12 2.72 -24.59 -69.14
CA LEU A 12 3.40 -23.55 -68.37
C LEU A 12 2.44 -22.89 -67.36
N VAL A 13 1.22 -22.57 -67.77
CA VAL A 13 0.20 -21.98 -66.89
C VAL A 13 -0.22 -22.97 -65.80
N ALA A 14 -0.42 -24.24 -66.14
CA ALA A 14 -0.74 -25.29 -65.17
C ALA A 14 0.41 -25.50 -64.17
N LEU A 15 1.67 -25.48 -64.63
CA LEU A 15 2.84 -25.59 -63.76
C LEU A 15 2.94 -24.38 -62.82
N THR A 16 2.65 -23.17 -63.31
CA THR A 16 2.72 -21.94 -62.50
C THR A 16 1.63 -21.94 -61.42
N LEU A 17 0.42 -22.38 -61.76
CA LEU A 17 -0.68 -22.56 -60.80
C LEU A 17 -0.37 -23.66 -59.77
N LEU A 18 0.22 -24.77 -60.22
CA LEU A 18 0.63 -25.85 -59.32
C LEU A 18 1.73 -25.38 -58.37
N LEU A 19 2.72 -24.61 -58.85
CA LEU A 19 3.80 -24.06 -58.03
C LEU A 19 3.26 -23.03 -57.03
N GLY A 20 2.33 -22.17 -57.45
CA GLY A 20 1.64 -21.23 -56.56
C GLY A 20 0.81 -21.95 -55.50
N MET A 21 0.10 -23.01 -55.87
CA MET A 21 -0.66 -23.84 -54.93
C MET A 21 0.26 -24.60 -53.98
N ILE A 22 1.41 -25.11 -54.44
CA ILE A 22 2.42 -25.72 -53.58
C ILE A 22 3.00 -24.69 -52.61
N LEU A 23 3.28 -23.46 -53.04
CA LEU A 23 3.75 -22.38 -52.16
C LEU A 23 2.69 -21.98 -51.12
N VAL A 24 1.42 -21.88 -51.51
CA VAL A 24 0.30 -21.60 -50.59
C VAL A 24 0.08 -22.76 -49.62
N LEU A 25 0.10 -24.00 -50.10
CA LEU A 25 0.03 -25.19 -49.24
C LEU A 25 1.26 -25.29 -48.35
N SER A 26 2.45 -24.87 -48.79
CA SER A 26 3.66 -24.87 -47.95
C SER A 26 3.63 -23.74 -46.93
N ALA A 27 2.90 -22.65 -47.19
CA ALA A 27 2.66 -21.59 -46.21
C ALA A 27 1.59 -21.99 -45.18
N ILE A 28 0.55 -22.73 -45.60
CA ILE A 28 -0.53 -23.22 -44.72
C ILE A 28 -0.09 -24.46 -43.92
N PHE A 29 0.69 -25.35 -44.53
CA PHE A 29 1.21 -26.60 -43.94
C PHE A 29 2.70 -26.54 -43.65
N ARG A 30 3.28 -25.34 -43.45
CA ARG A 30 4.51 -25.27 -42.67
C ARG A 30 4.17 -25.98 -41.37
N PRO A 31 4.85 -27.10 -41.01
CA PRO A 31 4.73 -27.58 -39.64
C PRO A 31 5.01 -26.35 -38.79
N MET A 32 4.10 -26.03 -37.87
CA MET A 32 4.47 -25.22 -36.72
C MET A 32 5.53 -26.01 -35.98
N SER A 33 6.76 -26.01 -36.51
CA SER A 33 7.95 -26.02 -35.71
C SER A 33 7.92 -24.63 -35.07
N THR A 34 7.10 -24.51 -34.04
CA THR A 34 7.38 -23.62 -32.92
C THR A 34 8.83 -23.90 -32.56
N THR A 35 9.75 -23.12 -33.11
CA THR A 35 10.96 -22.79 -32.39
C THR A 35 10.48 -22.01 -31.17
N LEU A 36 10.00 -22.76 -30.18
CA LEU A 36 10.00 -22.36 -28.79
C LEU A 36 11.41 -21.86 -28.51
N ALA A 37 11.48 -20.72 -27.82
CA ALA A 37 12.74 -20.26 -27.24
C ALA A 37 13.37 -21.45 -26.47
N PRO A 38 14.68 -21.68 -26.61
CA PRO A 38 15.34 -22.73 -25.85
C PRO A 38 15.27 -22.34 -24.37
N GLY A 39 14.41 -23.00 -23.59
CA GLY A 39 14.25 -22.74 -22.16
C GLY A 39 13.07 -23.43 -21.46
N GLU A 40 11.96 -23.71 -22.14
CA GLU A 40 10.73 -24.22 -21.48
C GLU A 40 10.17 -25.52 -22.10
N GLU A 41 11.04 -26.47 -22.44
CA GLU A 41 10.61 -27.88 -22.46
C GLU A 41 10.87 -28.45 -21.06
N GLY A 42 9.82 -28.51 -20.25
CA GLY A 42 9.86 -29.12 -18.94
C GLY A 42 10.50 -30.49 -19.04
N ALA A 43 11.63 -30.66 -18.33
CA ALA A 43 12.14 -31.98 -18.01
C ALA A 43 10.97 -32.83 -17.47
N PRO A 44 10.92 -34.15 -17.74
CA PRO A 44 9.92 -35.01 -17.09
C PRO A 44 9.95 -34.69 -15.59
N PRO A 45 8.79 -34.45 -14.94
CA PRO A 45 8.75 -33.99 -13.56
C PRO A 45 9.63 -34.93 -12.75
N GLY A 46 10.66 -34.36 -12.12
CA GLY A 46 11.55 -35.11 -11.25
C GLY A 46 10.74 -35.84 -10.18
N ALA A 47 11.36 -36.80 -9.50
CA ALA A 47 10.70 -37.47 -8.38
C ALA A 47 10.12 -36.41 -7.42
N VAL A 48 8.80 -36.39 -7.28
CA VAL A 48 8.10 -35.48 -6.37
C VAL A 48 8.44 -35.92 -4.97
N LEU A 49 9.03 -35.02 -4.19
CA LEU A 49 9.32 -35.25 -2.79
C LEU A 49 8.04 -34.99 -2.00
N GLU A 50 7.69 -35.92 -1.11
CA GLU A 50 6.59 -35.77 -0.16
C GLU A 50 7.14 -35.82 1.26
N MET A 51 7.09 -34.69 1.96
CA MET A 51 7.53 -34.56 3.36
C MET A 51 6.51 -33.74 4.13
N SER A 52 6.25 -34.11 5.38
CA SER A 52 5.37 -33.33 6.26
C SER A 52 6.01 -33.09 7.62
N GLY A 53 5.73 -31.93 8.19
CA GLY A 53 6.19 -31.51 9.50
C GLY A 53 5.18 -30.58 10.16
N VAL A 54 5.23 -30.51 11.50
CA VAL A 54 4.46 -29.53 12.28
C VAL A 54 5.45 -28.54 12.84
N LEU A 55 5.34 -27.29 12.41
CA LEU A 55 6.19 -26.23 12.90
C LEU A 55 5.61 -25.68 14.20
N PRO A 56 6.42 -25.49 15.25
CA PRO A 56 5.95 -24.96 16.52
C PRO A 56 5.51 -23.50 16.35
N SER A 57 4.61 -23.04 17.23
CA SER A 57 4.13 -21.64 17.26
C SER A 57 5.26 -20.62 17.41
N SER A 58 6.34 -20.99 18.09
CA SER A 58 7.55 -20.17 18.26
C SER A 58 8.31 -19.89 16.95
N ALA A 59 8.02 -20.62 15.86
CA ALA A 59 8.60 -20.35 14.55
C ALA A 59 8.01 -19.10 13.88
N GLY A 60 6.94 -18.51 14.42
CA GLY A 60 6.45 -17.18 14.04
C GLY A 60 5.91 -17.03 12.60
N LEU A 61 5.74 -18.12 11.84
CA LEU A 61 5.36 -18.09 10.42
C LEU A 61 4.04 -17.36 10.16
N PHE A 62 2.95 -17.77 10.83
CA PHE A 62 1.60 -17.23 10.60
C PHE A 62 0.91 -16.84 11.91
N GLY A 63 1.70 -16.43 12.91
CA GLY A 63 1.23 -16.12 14.27
C GLY A 63 1.49 -17.23 15.29
N PRO A 64 0.89 -17.16 16.50
CA PRO A 64 1.24 -18.01 17.65
C PRO A 64 0.71 -19.44 17.58
N ARG A 65 0.49 -20.00 16.38
CA ARG A 65 -0.11 -21.32 16.17
C ARG A 65 0.84 -22.25 15.45
N SER A 66 0.75 -23.55 15.76
CA SER A 66 1.43 -24.56 14.98
C SER A 66 0.79 -24.69 13.60
N VAL A 67 1.63 -24.90 12.59
CA VAL A 67 1.20 -25.01 11.19
C VAL A 67 1.69 -26.34 10.66
N THR A 68 0.79 -27.10 10.05
CA THR A 68 1.17 -28.34 9.35
C THR A 68 1.66 -27.97 7.96
N PHE A 69 2.92 -28.28 7.66
CA PHE A 69 3.50 -28.11 6.33
C PHE A 69 3.64 -29.45 5.65
N THR A 70 3.15 -29.55 4.42
CA THR A 70 3.38 -30.69 3.54
C THR A 70 4.05 -30.19 2.27
N VAL A 71 5.30 -30.60 2.05
CA VAL A 71 6.01 -30.37 0.79
C VAL A 71 5.63 -31.46 -0.18
N ARG A 72 5.00 -31.09 -1.30
CA ARG A 72 4.64 -31.97 -2.41
C ARG A 72 5.07 -31.32 -3.72
N ALA A 73 6.38 -31.21 -3.89
CA ALA A 73 6.99 -30.51 -5.00
C ALA A 73 8.13 -31.34 -5.61
N ALA A 74 8.41 -31.12 -6.89
CA ALA A 74 9.68 -31.56 -7.47
C ALA A 74 10.79 -30.65 -6.96
N LEU A 75 11.89 -31.23 -6.49
CA LEU A 75 13.03 -30.44 -6.06
C LEU A 75 13.81 -29.92 -7.28
N PRO A 76 14.20 -28.63 -7.31
CA PRO A 76 15.07 -28.11 -8.34
C PRO A 76 16.45 -28.75 -8.26
N THR A 77 17.09 -28.96 -9.41
CA THR A 77 18.52 -29.26 -9.43
C THR A 77 19.26 -27.97 -9.13
N VAL A 78 19.93 -27.91 -7.98
CA VAL A 78 20.68 -26.74 -7.51
C VAL A 78 22.18 -26.97 -7.66
N PRO A 79 22.96 -25.96 -8.06
CA PRO A 79 24.42 -26.07 -8.08
C PRO A 79 24.98 -26.16 -6.64
N GLU A 80 26.21 -26.67 -6.49
CA GLU A 80 26.88 -26.72 -5.18
C GLU A 80 27.22 -25.32 -4.64
N SER A 81 27.46 -24.36 -5.54
CA SER A 81 27.73 -22.97 -5.20
C SER A 81 27.15 -22.02 -6.23
N VAL A 82 26.88 -20.79 -5.78
CA VAL A 82 26.40 -19.70 -6.63
C VAL A 82 27.24 -18.44 -6.42
N PRO A 83 27.48 -17.65 -7.48
CA PRO A 83 28.14 -16.35 -7.33
C PRO A 83 27.23 -15.36 -6.59
N LEU A 84 27.85 -14.45 -5.84
CA LEU A 84 27.16 -13.27 -5.32
C LEU A 84 27.34 -12.11 -6.29
N TYR A 85 26.29 -11.32 -6.46
CA TYR A 85 26.31 -10.09 -7.25
C TYR A 85 26.07 -8.89 -6.35
N ARG A 86 26.76 -7.80 -6.67
CA ARG A 86 26.39 -6.45 -6.26
C ARG A 86 25.39 -5.93 -7.27
N MET A 87 24.22 -5.53 -6.80
CA MET A 87 23.18 -4.94 -7.63
C MET A 87 23.13 -3.42 -7.44
N GLU A 88 22.99 -2.73 -8.56
CA GLU A 88 22.82 -1.28 -8.62
C GLU A 88 21.70 -0.93 -9.61
N PRO A 89 20.85 0.07 -9.33
CA PRO A 89 19.93 0.58 -10.35
C PRO A 89 20.74 1.16 -11.52
N VAL A 90 20.34 0.88 -12.76
CA VAL A 90 21.00 1.46 -13.96
C VAL A 90 20.68 2.95 -14.08
N LEU A 91 19.45 3.32 -13.73
CA LEU A 91 18.89 4.65 -13.89
C LEU A 91 19.24 5.55 -12.69
N ARG A 92 20.54 5.78 -12.47
CA ARG A 92 21.04 6.69 -11.41
C ARG A 92 20.91 8.16 -11.78
N GLU A 93 21.17 8.48 -13.04
CA GLU A 93 21.05 9.84 -13.57
C GLU A 93 19.92 9.88 -14.60
N ILE A 94 18.81 10.52 -14.22
CA ILE A 94 17.66 10.66 -15.08
C ILE A 94 17.89 11.88 -15.98
N THR A 95 18.23 11.61 -17.24
CA THR A 95 18.48 12.63 -18.26
C THR A 95 17.52 12.48 -19.45
N PRO A 96 17.27 13.57 -20.20
CA PRO A 96 16.48 13.50 -21.43
C PRO A 96 16.98 12.46 -22.43
N ASP A 97 18.30 12.29 -22.56
CA ASP A 97 18.90 11.32 -23.48
C ASP A 97 18.66 9.87 -23.05
N VAL A 98 18.73 9.59 -21.75
CA VAL A 98 18.38 8.27 -21.20
C VAL A 98 16.89 7.97 -21.46
N LEU A 99 16.01 8.96 -21.29
CA LEU A 99 14.59 8.79 -21.60
C LEU A 99 14.35 8.47 -23.07
N ARG A 100 14.97 9.21 -24.00
CA ARG A 100 14.88 8.92 -25.45
C ARG A 100 15.40 7.56 -25.81
N LEU A 101 16.51 7.14 -25.18
CA LEU A 101 17.11 5.83 -25.40
C LEU A 101 16.12 4.72 -25.03
N TRP A 102 15.50 4.80 -23.85
CA TRP A 102 14.50 3.83 -23.41
C TRP A 102 13.20 3.89 -24.21
N ALA A 103 12.73 5.09 -24.56
CA ALA A 103 11.59 5.27 -25.46
C ALA A 103 11.84 4.54 -26.79
N GLY A 104 13.03 4.70 -27.38
CA GLY A 104 13.43 3.99 -28.60
C GLY A 104 13.45 2.47 -28.41
N ARG A 105 13.95 1.95 -27.28
CA ARG A 105 13.94 0.51 -26.96
C ARG A 105 12.54 -0.07 -26.83
N LEU A 106 11.58 0.74 -26.35
CA LEU A 106 10.17 0.39 -26.23
C LEU A 106 9.38 0.60 -27.54
N GLY A 107 10.05 0.97 -28.64
CA GLY A 107 9.40 1.24 -29.92
C GLY A 107 8.51 2.48 -29.90
N MET A 108 8.80 3.42 -29.00
CA MET A 108 8.17 4.75 -29.02
C MET A 108 8.75 5.60 -30.14
N GLY A 109 7.91 6.50 -30.68
CA GLY A 109 8.37 7.51 -31.63
C GLY A 109 9.24 8.58 -30.94
N PRO A 110 9.55 9.68 -31.64
CA PRO A 110 10.11 10.86 -31.00
C PRO A 110 9.24 11.30 -29.82
N VAL A 111 9.86 11.55 -28.67
CA VAL A 111 9.17 11.93 -27.43
C VAL A 111 9.40 13.40 -27.09
N GLN A 112 8.35 14.09 -26.67
CA GLN A 112 8.44 15.37 -25.98
C GLN A 112 8.62 15.10 -24.49
N ILE A 113 9.58 15.77 -23.86
CA ILE A 113 10.05 15.44 -22.52
C ILE A 113 9.62 16.52 -21.55
N TYR A 114 9.17 16.07 -20.38
CA TYR A 114 8.68 16.91 -19.32
C TYR A 114 9.27 16.49 -17.98
N ARG A 115 9.34 17.46 -17.07
CA ARG A 115 9.69 17.26 -15.67
C ARG A 115 8.48 17.59 -14.80
N GLY A 116 8.16 16.74 -13.84
CA GLY A 116 7.07 17.00 -12.91
C GLY A 116 7.14 16.08 -11.71
N ASP A 117 6.46 16.48 -10.64
CA ASP A 117 6.29 15.65 -9.46
C ASP A 117 5.16 14.64 -9.73
N LEU A 118 5.52 13.37 -9.74
CA LEU A 118 4.60 12.25 -9.96
C LEU A 118 4.51 11.50 -8.64
N PRO A 119 3.30 11.28 -8.08
CA PRO A 119 3.13 10.64 -6.78
C PRO A 119 3.86 9.30 -6.60
N MET A 120 4.16 8.61 -7.72
CA MET A 120 4.84 7.30 -7.75
C MET A 120 6.29 7.34 -8.26
N ALA A 121 6.76 8.45 -8.83
CA ALA A 121 8.08 8.53 -9.47
C ALA A 121 9.06 9.44 -8.72
N GLY A 122 8.56 10.16 -7.71
CA GLY A 122 9.35 11.03 -6.84
C GLY A 122 9.72 12.37 -7.49
N PRO A 123 10.38 13.25 -6.71
CA PRO A 123 10.89 14.51 -7.21
C PRO A 123 11.93 14.26 -8.30
N ASN A 124 11.98 15.15 -9.30
CA ASN A 124 12.90 15.09 -10.45
C ASN A 124 12.66 13.96 -11.47
N SER A 125 11.51 13.28 -11.43
CA SER A 125 11.13 12.34 -12.49
C SER A 125 11.07 13.02 -13.87
N LEU A 126 11.42 12.27 -14.93
CA LEU A 126 11.22 12.69 -16.31
C LEU A 126 10.16 11.81 -16.96
N THR A 127 9.22 12.45 -17.66
CA THR A 127 8.19 11.75 -18.45
C THR A 127 8.26 12.21 -19.89
N GLY A 128 8.26 11.25 -20.83
CA GLY A 128 8.19 11.52 -22.25
C GLY A 128 6.89 11.03 -22.86
N PHE A 129 6.29 11.83 -23.73
CA PHE A 129 5.11 11.46 -24.52
C PHE A 129 5.46 11.42 -26.00
N ASP A 130 5.06 10.37 -26.70
CA ASP A 130 5.15 10.33 -28.17
C ASP A 130 3.90 10.91 -28.85
N GLU A 131 3.87 10.95 -30.18
CA GLU A 131 2.73 11.47 -30.96
C GLU A 131 1.41 10.70 -30.71
N ARG A 132 1.49 9.46 -30.22
CA ARG A 132 0.33 8.63 -29.87
C ARG A 132 -0.02 8.73 -28.39
N TRP A 133 0.61 9.63 -27.63
CA TRP A 133 0.47 9.78 -26.18
C TRP A 133 0.79 8.52 -25.38
N ARG A 134 1.67 7.65 -25.91
CA ARG A 134 2.34 6.67 -25.07
C ARG A 134 3.26 7.43 -24.13
N SER A 135 3.23 7.10 -22.85
CA SER A 135 4.08 7.71 -21.84
C SER A 135 5.20 6.76 -21.43
N LEU A 136 6.35 7.35 -21.14
CA LEU A 136 7.46 6.70 -20.48
C LEU A 136 7.93 7.60 -19.34
N THR A 137 7.80 7.11 -18.12
CA THR A 137 8.29 7.80 -16.92
C THR A 137 9.53 7.08 -16.39
N LEU A 138 10.57 7.85 -16.09
CA LEU A 138 11.73 7.41 -15.34
C LEU A 138 11.65 8.01 -13.93
N GLY A 139 11.56 7.15 -12.92
CA GLY A 139 11.48 7.52 -11.51
C GLY A 139 12.85 7.58 -10.83
N ALA A 140 12.96 8.41 -9.78
CA ALA A 140 14.19 8.63 -9.02
C ALA A 140 14.78 7.35 -8.41
N GLU A 141 13.95 6.35 -8.15
CA GLU A 141 14.33 5.03 -7.61
C GLU A 141 14.88 4.07 -8.68
N GLY A 142 15.06 4.56 -9.90
CA GLY A 142 15.52 3.76 -11.04
C GLY A 142 14.45 2.86 -11.65
N THR A 143 13.18 3.16 -11.39
CA THR A 143 12.03 2.51 -11.99
C THR A 143 11.67 3.16 -13.34
N LEU A 144 11.14 2.33 -14.23
CA LEU A 144 10.64 2.71 -15.54
C LEU A 144 9.17 2.31 -15.61
N VAL A 145 8.32 3.27 -15.94
CA VAL A 145 6.88 3.03 -16.14
C VAL A 145 6.52 3.38 -17.56
N PHE A 146 6.16 2.37 -18.34
CA PHE A 146 5.59 2.53 -19.67
C PHE A 146 4.07 2.46 -19.57
N GLN A 147 3.37 3.40 -20.20
CA GLN A 147 1.91 3.32 -20.37
C GLN A 147 1.55 3.60 -21.82
N ARG A 148 0.64 2.80 -22.35
CA ARG A 148 0.18 2.91 -23.72
C ARG A 148 -0.63 4.18 -23.96
N ARG A 149 -1.34 4.67 -22.94
CA ARG A 149 -2.25 5.84 -23.07
C ARG A 149 -2.20 6.71 -21.83
N GLY A 150 -1.33 7.74 -21.85
CA GLY A 150 -1.27 8.73 -20.78
C GLY A 150 -1.17 8.13 -19.37
N PHE A 151 -1.49 8.94 -18.36
CA PHE A 151 -1.52 8.49 -16.98
C PHE A 151 -2.96 8.11 -16.60
N ARG A 152 -3.30 6.82 -16.71
CA ARG A 152 -4.59 6.28 -16.25
C ARG A 152 -4.39 5.52 -14.95
N SER A 153 -4.89 6.09 -13.85
CA SER A 153 -4.93 5.40 -12.55
C SER A 153 -5.74 4.10 -12.61
N SER A 154 -6.81 4.06 -13.42
CA SER A 154 -7.64 2.87 -13.64
C SER A 154 -6.93 1.74 -14.39
N GLU A 155 -6.01 2.05 -15.31
CA GLU A 155 -5.21 1.03 -16.01
C GLU A 155 -4.11 0.47 -15.10
N MET A 156 -3.65 1.23 -14.09
CA MET A 156 -2.74 0.73 -13.05
C MET A 156 -3.42 -0.25 -12.09
N THR A 157 -4.73 -0.10 -11.87
CA THR A 157 -5.52 -1.02 -11.01
C THR A 157 -6.10 -2.20 -11.77
N GLY A 158 -5.79 -2.34 -13.07
CA GLY A 158 -6.38 -3.38 -13.93
C GLY A 158 -7.89 -3.22 -14.10
N LEU A 159 -8.47 -2.07 -13.76
CA LEU A 159 -9.89 -1.80 -13.97
C LEU A 159 -10.06 -1.37 -15.43
N ALA A 160 -10.01 -2.32 -16.37
CA ALA A 160 -10.44 -2.09 -17.73
C ALA A 160 -11.91 -2.53 -17.91
N THR A 161 -12.51 -2.05 -18.99
CA THR A 161 -13.92 -2.23 -19.33
C THR A 161 -14.33 -3.72 -19.32
N PRO A 162 -15.49 -4.11 -18.75
CA PRO A 162 -16.01 -5.47 -18.88
C PRO A 162 -16.22 -5.83 -20.38
N PRO A 163 -16.16 -7.12 -20.74
CA PRO A 163 -15.49 -7.59 -21.96
C PRO A 163 -16.24 -7.32 -23.27
N GLN A 164 -15.49 -6.82 -24.27
CA GLN A 164 -15.43 -7.51 -25.56
C GLN A 164 -14.49 -8.72 -25.38
N GLU A 165 -14.76 -9.87 -26.02
CA GLU A 165 -13.96 -11.11 -25.92
C GLU A 165 -12.46 -10.80 -25.73
N GLY A 166 -11.95 -10.98 -24.50
CA GLY A 166 -10.55 -10.72 -24.19
C GLY A 166 -9.65 -11.75 -24.86
N VAL A 167 -8.40 -11.39 -25.12
CA VAL A 167 -7.41 -12.34 -25.62
C VAL A 167 -7.20 -13.50 -24.64
N GLU A 168 -7.05 -14.70 -25.20
CA GLU A 168 -6.69 -15.91 -24.45
C GLU A 168 -5.32 -15.75 -23.76
N GLU A 169 -5.09 -16.45 -22.64
CA GLU A 169 -3.81 -16.38 -21.89
C GLU A 169 -2.62 -16.60 -22.81
N SER A 170 -2.69 -17.60 -23.69
CA SER A 170 -1.59 -17.95 -24.60
C SER A 170 -1.20 -16.81 -25.54
N GLU A 171 -2.17 -15.99 -25.97
CA GLU A 171 -1.93 -14.81 -26.79
C GLU A 171 -1.38 -13.67 -25.95
N ALA A 172 -1.99 -13.39 -24.78
CA ALA A 172 -1.51 -12.36 -23.87
C ALA A 172 -0.06 -12.62 -23.42
N ARG A 173 0.26 -13.86 -23.05
CA ARG A 173 1.61 -14.30 -22.70
C ARG A 173 2.58 -14.10 -23.87
N ARG A 174 2.19 -14.49 -25.09
CA ARG A 174 3.00 -14.27 -26.30
C ARG A 174 3.30 -12.78 -26.52
N VAL A 175 2.31 -11.91 -26.30
CA VAL A 175 2.46 -10.45 -26.40
C VAL A 175 3.42 -9.92 -25.33
N ALA A 176 3.24 -10.31 -24.07
CA ALA A 176 4.13 -9.94 -22.97
C ALA A 176 5.57 -10.44 -23.21
N THR A 177 5.75 -11.68 -23.67
CA THR A 177 7.06 -12.24 -24.05
C THR A 177 7.69 -11.41 -25.16
N ALA A 178 6.95 -11.09 -26.23
CA ALA A 178 7.45 -10.30 -27.35
C ALA A 178 7.85 -8.87 -26.92
N PHE A 179 7.16 -8.30 -25.94
CA PHE A 179 7.47 -6.99 -25.36
C PHE A 179 8.74 -7.02 -24.50
N ILE A 180 8.90 -8.03 -23.63
CA ILE A 180 10.03 -8.11 -22.69
C ILE A 180 11.31 -8.61 -23.34
N THR A 181 11.25 -9.58 -24.26
CA THR A 181 12.43 -10.21 -24.89
C THR A 181 13.47 -9.21 -25.40
N PRO A 182 13.13 -8.16 -26.18
CA PRO A 182 14.12 -7.20 -26.67
C PRO A 182 14.69 -6.29 -25.56
N LEU A 183 14.03 -6.21 -24.40
CA LEU A 183 14.43 -5.36 -23.28
C LEU A 183 15.42 -6.05 -22.34
N ILE A 184 15.47 -7.39 -22.32
CA ILE A 184 16.30 -8.17 -21.37
C ILE A 184 17.77 -7.71 -21.31
N PRO A 185 18.49 -7.49 -22.43
CA PRO A 185 19.89 -7.05 -22.37
C PRO A 185 20.08 -5.67 -21.74
N TYR A 186 19.01 -4.91 -21.55
CA TYR A 186 19.01 -3.57 -21.00
C TYR A 186 18.40 -3.52 -19.59
N LEU A 187 17.47 -4.44 -19.29
CA LEU A 187 16.92 -4.61 -17.95
C LEU A 187 17.96 -5.20 -16.99
N VAL A 188 18.89 -6.00 -17.50
CA VAL A 188 19.99 -6.53 -16.71
C VAL A 188 21.28 -6.40 -17.49
N THR A 189 22.22 -5.64 -16.95
CA THR A 189 23.58 -5.59 -17.48
C THR A 189 24.51 -6.26 -16.47
N VAL A 190 25.22 -7.32 -16.89
CA VAL A 190 26.26 -7.94 -16.06
C VAL A 190 27.63 -7.44 -16.53
N GLU A 191 28.37 -6.79 -15.65
CA GLU A 191 29.67 -6.19 -15.94
C GLU A 191 30.79 -6.87 -15.12
N GLY A 192 32.05 -6.66 -15.51
CA GLY A 192 33.20 -7.08 -14.70
C GLY A 192 33.54 -8.58 -14.72
N THR A 193 33.06 -9.34 -15.71
CA THR A 193 33.40 -10.75 -15.93
C THR A 193 33.64 -11.07 -17.39
N ASP A 194 34.65 -11.89 -17.67
CA ASP A 194 34.96 -12.41 -19.01
C ASP A 194 33.96 -13.48 -19.47
N SER A 195 33.11 -13.97 -18.57
CA SER A 195 32.06 -14.96 -18.83
C SER A 195 30.81 -14.58 -18.04
N PRO A 196 29.98 -13.65 -18.55
CA PRO A 196 28.75 -13.27 -17.88
C PRO A 196 27.76 -14.44 -17.86
N PRO A 197 26.90 -14.53 -16.82
CA PRO A 197 25.84 -15.52 -16.76
C PRO A 197 24.86 -15.30 -17.91
N SER A 198 24.18 -16.36 -18.32
CA SER A 198 23.06 -16.27 -19.24
C SER A 198 21.90 -15.54 -18.55
N VAL A 199 21.48 -14.41 -19.12
CA VAL A 199 20.34 -13.63 -18.62
C VAL A 199 19.09 -14.05 -19.38
N GLY A 200 18.06 -14.46 -18.64
CA GLY A 200 16.75 -14.80 -19.17
C GLY A 200 15.61 -14.17 -18.38
N PHE A 201 14.39 -14.62 -18.66
CA PHE A 201 13.23 -14.28 -17.85
C PHE A 201 12.15 -15.37 -17.95
N SER A 202 11.27 -15.39 -16.94
CA SER A 202 10.02 -16.14 -16.92
C SER A 202 8.85 -15.18 -16.66
N LEU A 203 7.65 -15.58 -17.09
CA LEU A 203 6.40 -14.84 -16.85
C LEU A 203 5.48 -15.67 -15.96
N THR A 204 5.17 -15.15 -14.78
CA THR A 204 4.23 -15.78 -13.84
C THR A 204 2.93 -14.97 -13.84
N PRO A 205 1.77 -15.55 -14.19
CA PRO A 205 0.49 -14.85 -14.10
C PRO A 205 0.20 -14.39 -12.68
N ARG A 206 -0.30 -13.17 -12.55
CA ARG A 206 -0.79 -12.61 -11.30
C ARG A 206 -2.24 -13.01 -11.08
N GLU A 207 -2.47 -13.86 -10.09
CA GLU A 207 -3.79 -14.40 -9.77
C GLU A 207 -4.70 -13.40 -9.06
N ASP A 208 -4.14 -12.29 -8.55
CA ASP A 208 -4.88 -11.21 -7.91
C ASP A 208 -5.58 -10.27 -8.90
N LEU A 209 -5.27 -10.37 -10.18
CA LEU A 209 -5.96 -9.69 -11.27
C LEU A 209 -6.56 -10.74 -12.19
N SER A 210 -7.81 -11.11 -11.92
CA SER A 210 -8.56 -12.04 -12.76
C SER A 210 -8.86 -11.37 -14.11
N PRO A 211 -8.39 -11.91 -15.24
CA PRO A 211 -8.70 -11.38 -16.56
C PRO A 211 -10.18 -11.52 -16.92
N ALA A 212 -10.91 -12.44 -16.27
CA ALA A 212 -12.36 -12.56 -16.44
C ALA A 212 -13.12 -11.34 -15.88
N ASP A 213 -12.57 -10.74 -14.82
CA ASP A 213 -13.19 -9.59 -14.14
C ASP A 213 -12.66 -8.26 -14.67
N THR A 214 -11.41 -8.25 -15.13
CA THR A 214 -10.68 -7.04 -15.54
C THR A 214 -10.51 -6.88 -17.05
N GLY A 215 -10.60 -7.96 -17.83
CA GLY A 215 -10.16 -7.99 -19.22
C GLY A 215 -8.66 -7.80 -19.41
N VAL A 216 -7.85 -7.86 -18.34
CA VAL A 216 -6.41 -7.61 -18.36
C VAL A 216 -5.66 -8.81 -17.81
N TRP A 217 -4.64 -9.27 -18.55
CA TRP A 217 -3.67 -10.23 -18.05
C TRP A 217 -2.48 -9.50 -17.44
N ALA A 218 -2.24 -9.73 -16.15
CA ALA A 218 -1.04 -9.24 -15.48
C ALA A 218 -0.01 -10.36 -15.31
N TYR A 219 1.23 -10.08 -15.69
CA TYR A 219 2.36 -11.01 -15.56
C TYR A 219 3.44 -10.38 -14.68
N GLN A 220 3.87 -11.13 -13.67
CA GLN A 220 5.14 -10.89 -12.99
C GLN A 220 6.27 -11.35 -13.92
N VAL A 221 7.22 -10.45 -14.18
CA VAL A 221 8.44 -10.73 -14.95
C VAL A 221 9.54 -11.08 -13.95
N GLU A 222 9.96 -12.33 -13.95
CA GLU A 222 11.05 -12.84 -13.13
C GLU A 222 12.30 -12.93 -14.00
N ILE A 223 13.29 -12.10 -13.71
CA ILE A 223 14.59 -12.16 -14.39
C ILE A 223 15.35 -13.38 -13.89
N THR A 224 16.07 -14.09 -14.76
CA THR A 224 16.89 -15.25 -14.39
C THR A 224 18.37 -15.05 -14.76
N LEU A 225 19.27 -15.56 -13.92
CA LEU A 225 20.72 -15.63 -14.13
C LEU A 225 21.13 -17.11 -14.11
N ASP A 226 21.56 -17.65 -15.25
CA ASP A 226 21.83 -19.09 -15.42
C ASP A 226 20.66 -19.98 -14.96
N GLY A 227 19.43 -19.51 -15.20
CA GLY A 227 18.20 -20.18 -14.80
C GLY A 227 17.77 -19.95 -13.34
N VAL A 228 18.57 -19.25 -12.52
CA VAL A 228 18.20 -18.89 -11.15
C VAL A 228 17.44 -17.56 -11.14
N PRO A 229 16.16 -17.52 -10.71
CA PRO A 229 15.37 -16.30 -10.67
C PRO A 229 15.88 -15.28 -9.66
N PHE A 230 15.66 -14.02 -9.98
CA PHE A 230 15.85 -12.87 -9.13
C PHE A 230 14.49 -12.48 -8.53
N ALA A 231 14.27 -12.84 -7.28
CA ALA A 231 13.06 -12.53 -6.54
C ALA A 231 13.23 -11.18 -5.81
N SER A 232 12.68 -10.09 -6.35
CA SER A 232 12.61 -8.83 -5.61
C SER A 232 11.31 -8.76 -4.79
N GLU A 233 11.41 -8.25 -3.55
CA GLU A 233 10.24 -8.09 -2.66
C GLU A 233 9.48 -6.77 -2.89
N ALA A 234 10.09 -5.77 -3.55
CA ALA A 234 9.53 -4.46 -3.87
C ALA A 234 9.28 -4.33 -5.38
N PRO A 235 8.26 -3.54 -5.82
CA PRO A 235 7.31 -3.92 -6.87
C PRO A 235 8.04 -4.51 -8.07
N GLY A 236 7.96 -5.84 -8.16
CA GLY A 236 8.68 -6.58 -9.17
C GLY A 236 8.27 -6.10 -10.56
N ASN A 237 9.11 -6.40 -11.54
CA ASN A 237 8.82 -6.10 -12.93
C ASN A 237 7.44 -6.68 -13.33
N ILE A 238 6.50 -5.87 -13.79
CA ILE A 238 5.15 -6.31 -14.14
C ILE A 238 4.82 -5.84 -15.55
N VAL A 239 4.13 -6.68 -16.31
CA VAL A 239 3.54 -6.33 -17.61
C VAL A 239 2.05 -6.62 -17.59
N LEU A 240 1.26 -5.65 -18.01
CA LEU A 240 -0.19 -5.75 -18.14
C LEU A 240 -0.55 -5.76 -19.63
N VAL A 241 -1.31 -6.77 -20.05
CA VAL A 241 -1.80 -6.95 -21.43
C VAL A 241 -3.31 -6.79 -21.43
N GLY A 242 -3.81 -5.84 -22.21
CA GLY A 242 -5.25 -5.57 -22.31
C GLY A 242 -6.00 -6.59 -23.15
N ALA A 243 -7.33 -6.51 -23.11
CA ALA A 243 -8.24 -7.36 -23.88
C ALA A 243 -8.01 -7.30 -25.39
N ASP A 244 -7.43 -6.21 -25.90
CA ASP A 244 -7.08 -6.00 -27.30
C ASP A 244 -5.75 -6.65 -27.72
N GLY A 245 -5.08 -7.36 -26.81
CA GLY A 245 -3.83 -8.07 -27.11
C GLY A 245 -2.62 -7.14 -27.22
N GLU A 246 -2.66 -5.96 -26.62
CA GLU A 246 -1.52 -5.05 -26.52
C GLU A 246 -1.07 -4.83 -25.07
N VAL A 247 0.21 -4.50 -24.88
CA VAL A 247 0.73 -4.09 -23.57
C VAL A 247 0.16 -2.71 -23.23
N ILE A 248 -0.63 -2.63 -22.15
CA ILE A 248 -1.22 -1.38 -21.68
C ILE A 248 -0.28 -0.65 -20.74
N THR A 249 0.41 -1.38 -19.86
CA THR A 249 1.29 -0.83 -18.84
C THR A 249 2.42 -1.80 -18.56
N ALA A 250 3.62 -1.29 -18.31
CA ALA A 250 4.73 -2.08 -17.78
C ALA A 250 5.50 -1.29 -16.72
N PHE A 251 5.78 -1.95 -15.60
CA PHE A 251 6.65 -1.47 -14.53
C PHE A 251 7.93 -2.28 -14.61
N LEU A 252 9.06 -1.62 -14.83
CA LEU A 252 10.34 -2.29 -15.04
C LEU A 252 11.43 -1.58 -14.24
N THR A 253 12.36 -2.36 -13.70
CA THR A 253 13.47 -1.87 -12.88
C THR A 253 14.78 -2.37 -13.49
N PRO A 254 15.42 -1.55 -14.35
CA PRO A 254 16.70 -1.92 -14.95
C PRO A 254 17.82 -1.93 -13.90
N VAL A 255 18.56 -3.04 -13.83
CA VAL A 255 19.64 -3.26 -12.85
C VAL A 255 20.97 -3.58 -13.52
N ARG A 256 22.05 -3.11 -12.90
CA ARG A 256 23.42 -3.49 -13.18
C ARG A 256 23.87 -4.47 -12.11
N LEU A 257 24.45 -5.57 -12.54
CA LEU A 257 25.02 -6.60 -11.68
C LEU A 257 26.54 -6.66 -11.88
N THR A 258 27.28 -6.57 -10.79
CA THR A 258 28.74 -6.78 -10.80
C THR A 258 29.05 -7.96 -9.89
N PRO A 259 29.79 -9.00 -10.34
CA PRO A 259 30.20 -10.09 -9.47
C PRO A 259 30.95 -9.55 -8.25
N ALA A 260 30.55 -9.99 -7.06
CA ALA A 260 31.23 -9.61 -5.81
C ALA A 260 32.58 -10.32 -5.62
N GLY A 261 33.00 -11.16 -6.58
CA GLY A 261 34.21 -11.97 -6.51
C GLY A 261 34.15 -13.12 -5.51
N LYS A 262 32.97 -13.38 -4.93
CA LYS A 262 32.70 -14.46 -3.97
C LYS A 262 31.69 -15.43 -4.54
N GLN A 263 31.91 -16.72 -4.32
CA GLN A 263 30.89 -17.75 -4.46
C GLN A 263 30.52 -18.24 -3.07
N VAL A 264 29.24 -18.53 -2.86
CA VAL A 264 28.72 -19.11 -1.62
C VAL A 264 28.28 -20.55 -1.89
N ALA A 265 28.65 -21.44 -0.98
CA ALA A 265 28.20 -22.82 -1.00
C ALA A 265 26.73 -22.88 -0.58
N LEU A 266 25.94 -23.65 -1.33
CA LEU A 266 24.53 -23.89 -1.02
C LEU A 266 24.39 -25.13 -0.14
N ARG A 267 23.54 -25.04 0.88
CA ARG A 267 23.09 -26.20 1.65
C ARG A 267 22.28 -27.12 0.74
N PRO A 268 22.40 -28.46 0.85
CA PRO A 268 21.53 -29.36 0.12
C PRO A 268 20.06 -29.08 0.43
N ILE A 269 19.24 -28.93 -0.61
CA ILE A 269 17.85 -28.50 -0.45
C ILE A 269 17.00 -29.50 0.34
N GLU A 270 17.22 -30.80 0.14
CA GLU A 270 16.52 -31.87 0.86
C GLU A 270 16.83 -31.84 2.36
N GLU A 271 18.11 -31.67 2.73
CA GLU A 271 18.54 -31.53 4.13
C GLU A 271 17.95 -30.26 4.77
N THR A 272 17.92 -29.16 4.02
CA THR A 272 17.36 -27.88 4.49
C THR A 272 15.86 -27.99 4.75
N LEU A 273 15.10 -28.60 3.85
CA LEU A 273 13.67 -28.85 4.03
C LEU A 273 13.42 -29.81 5.19
N GLN A 274 14.22 -30.86 5.33
CA GLN A 274 14.09 -31.82 6.42
C GLN A 274 14.31 -31.15 7.78
N ALA A 275 15.38 -30.36 7.94
CA ALA A 275 15.68 -29.64 9.16
C ALA A 275 14.58 -28.63 9.50
N PHE A 276 14.13 -27.87 8.50
CA PHE A 276 13.02 -26.93 8.68
C PHE A 276 11.75 -27.64 9.18
N LEU A 277 11.32 -28.71 8.50
CA LEU A 277 10.13 -29.48 8.89
C LEU A 277 10.27 -30.19 10.25
N GLN A 278 11.49 -30.37 10.76
CA GLN A 278 11.77 -30.88 12.10
C GLN A 278 11.78 -29.78 13.19
N GLY A 279 11.53 -28.52 12.82
CA GLY A 279 11.38 -27.40 13.73
C GLY A 279 12.59 -26.48 13.84
N ASP A 280 13.59 -26.60 12.96
CA ASP A 280 14.70 -25.65 12.92
C ASP A 280 14.26 -24.30 12.32
N ALA A 281 13.76 -23.42 13.19
CA ALA A 281 13.32 -22.08 12.82
C ALA A 281 14.48 -21.16 12.40
N SER A 282 15.75 -21.50 12.68
CA SER A 282 16.90 -20.67 12.30
C SER A 282 17.10 -20.57 10.78
N LEU A 283 16.51 -21.51 10.03
CA LEU A 283 16.51 -21.52 8.57
C LEU A 283 15.49 -20.54 7.99
N LEU A 284 14.48 -20.14 8.75
CA LEU A 284 13.43 -19.23 8.28
C LEU A 284 13.97 -17.81 8.23
N ASP A 285 13.91 -17.20 7.05
CA ASP A 285 14.24 -15.78 6.87
C ASP A 285 12.99 -14.90 6.78
N GLY A 286 11.86 -15.49 6.36
CA GLY A 286 10.60 -14.80 6.33
C GLY A 286 9.49 -15.65 5.73
N SER A 287 8.26 -15.22 5.92
CA SER A 287 7.12 -15.81 5.25
C SER A 287 6.04 -14.77 4.98
N SER A 288 5.23 -15.04 3.97
CA SER A 288 4.07 -14.23 3.64
C SER A 288 2.92 -15.13 3.22
N TRP A 289 1.72 -14.67 3.49
CA TRP A 289 0.51 -15.31 3.00
C TRP A 289 -0.47 -14.24 2.51
N ARG A 290 -1.28 -14.60 1.53
CA ARG A 290 -2.39 -13.78 1.07
C ARG A 290 -3.65 -14.60 1.02
N GLU A 291 -4.72 -14.03 1.56
CA GLU A 291 -6.06 -14.57 1.40
C GLU A 291 -6.54 -14.34 -0.03
N LYS A 292 -6.90 -15.42 -0.71
CA LYS A 292 -7.63 -15.38 -1.97
C LYS A 292 -9.07 -15.02 -1.64
N LEU A 293 -9.47 -13.79 -1.95
CA LEU A 293 -10.87 -13.39 -1.87
C LEU A 293 -11.70 -14.33 -2.76
N PRO A 294 -12.86 -14.83 -2.30
CA PRO A 294 -13.77 -15.58 -3.15
C PRO A 294 -14.09 -14.78 -4.42
N SER A 295 -14.13 -15.44 -5.59
CA SER A 295 -14.48 -14.80 -6.87
C SER A 295 -15.79 -14.02 -6.79
N ASP A 296 -16.73 -14.50 -5.97
CA ASP A 296 -18.07 -13.93 -5.79
C ASP A 296 -18.07 -12.68 -4.87
N ALA A 297 -16.96 -12.43 -4.17
CA ALA A 297 -16.76 -11.30 -3.26
C ALA A 297 -15.94 -10.16 -3.89
N MET A 298 -15.37 -10.34 -5.08
CA MET A 298 -14.75 -9.25 -5.82
C MET A 298 -15.84 -8.28 -6.29
N PRO A 299 -15.72 -6.96 -6.02
CA PRO A 299 -16.67 -5.99 -6.53
C PRO A 299 -16.71 -6.09 -8.06
N ARG A 300 -17.91 -6.13 -8.64
CA ARG A 300 -18.02 -6.06 -10.11
C ARG A 300 -17.96 -4.60 -10.52
N PHE A 301 -17.07 -4.28 -11.44
CA PHE A 301 -16.88 -2.91 -11.93
C PHE A 301 -17.55 -2.76 -13.29
N PHE A 302 -18.25 -1.65 -13.48
CA PHE A 302 -18.75 -1.23 -14.79
C PHE A 302 -18.14 0.10 -15.13
N GLN A 303 -17.55 0.20 -16.31
CA GLN A 303 -16.97 1.44 -16.80
C GLN A 303 -17.70 1.93 -18.05
N ARG A 304 -17.92 3.23 -18.12
CA ARG A 304 -18.44 3.90 -19.32
C ARG A 304 -17.32 4.74 -19.94
N PRO A 305 -16.83 4.40 -21.15
CA PRO A 305 -15.96 5.30 -21.88
C PRO A 305 -16.76 6.54 -22.26
N LEU A 306 -16.38 7.69 -21.71
CA LEU A 306 -17.00 8.94 -22.08
C LEU A 306 -16.50 9.38 -23.45
N SER A 307 -17.41 9.78 -24.32
CA SER A 307 -17.09 10.36 -25.63
C SER A 307 -17.58 11.79 -25.67
N PHE A 308 -16.67 12.72 -25.92
CA PHE A 308 -17.01 14.13 -26.10
C PHE A 308 -16.92 14.52 -27.57
N GLN A 309 -17.77 15.45 -27.99
CA GLN A 309 -17.70 16.04 -29.33
C GLN A 309 -16.83 17.29 -29.32
N GLU A 310 -16.14 17.55 -30.43
CA GLU A 310 -15.43 18.82 -30.61
C GLU A 310 -16.43 19.99 -30.53
N GLY A 311 -16.11 20.99 -29.70
CA GLY A 311 -16.97 22.13 -29.41
C GLY A 311 -18.00 21.92 -28.30
N GLU A 312 -18.06 20.73 -27.71
CA GLU A 312 -18.92 20.45 -26.56
C GLU A 312 -18.41 21.17 -25.31
N ARG A 313 -19.33 21.79 -24.55
CA ARG A 313 -19.01 22.44 -23.29
C ARG A 313 -19.25 21.48 -22.14
N VAL A 314 -18.22 21.26 -21.33
CA VAL A 314 -18.21 20.23 -20.27
C VAL A 314 -17.70 20.80 -18.95
N ALA A 315 -18.10 20.16 -17.85
CA ALA A 315 -17.43 20.28 -16.56
C ALA A 315 -16.79 18.94 -16.23
N VAL A 316 -15.50 18.97 -15.92
CA VAL A 316 -14.74 17.78 -15.54
C VAL A 316 -14.02 18.04 -14.23
N SER A 317 -14.01 17.02 -13.37
CA SER A 317 -13.41 17.09 -12.05
C SER A 317 -12.23 16.14 -11.96
N GLY A 318 -11.15 16.59 -11.32
CA GLY A 318 -9.94 15.81 -11.27
C GLY A 318 -8.81 16.49 -10.51
N TRP A 319 -7.68 15.81 -10.51
CA TRP A 319 -6.44 16.28 -9.91
C TRP A 319 -5.60 16.91 -11.00
N VAL A 320 -5.12 18.12 -10.75
CA VAL A 320 -4.22 18.77 -11.70
C VAL A 320 -2.82 18.22 -11.53
N GLN A 321 -2.19 17.91 -12.64
CA GLN A 321 -0.77 17.68 -12.70
C GLN A 321 -0.14 18.66 -13.67
N ARG A 322 0.87 19.40 -13.20
CA ARG A 322 1.69 20.24 -14.05
C ARG A 322 2.99 19.52 -14.41
N LEU A 323 3.31 19.55 -15.70
CA LEU A 323 4.53 19.01 -16.27
C LEU A 323 5.27 20.14 -17.00
N SER A 324 6.45 20.49 -16.47
CA SER A 324 7.30 21.53 -17.03
C SER A 324 8.04 21.01 -18.26
N GLY A 325 7.94 21.71 -19.39
CA GLY A 325 8.58 21.29 -20.63
C GLY A 325 10.10 21.32 -20.55
N VAL A 326 10.76 20.30 -21.10
CA VAL A 326 12.22 20.19 -21.18
C VAL A 326 12.67 20.43 -22.62
N GLU A 327 13.83 21.08 -22.81
CA GLU A 327 14.42 21.35 -24.13
C GLU A 327 13.50 22.10 -25.12
N GLY A 328 12.73 23.06 -24.61
CA GLY A 328 11.86 23.91 -25.44
C GLY A 328 10.47 23.32 -25.73
N ALA A 329 10.12 22.18 -25.12
CA ALA A 329 8.72 21.75 -25.04
C ALA A 329 7.91 22.80 -24.24
N PRO A 330 6.65 23.08 -24.63
CA PRO A 330 5.77 23.92 -23.82
C PRO A 330 5.33 23.18 -22.55
N ASP A 331 5.06 23.89 -21.46
CA ASP A 331 4.47 23.28 -20.26
C ASP A 331 3.13 22.60 -20.59
N LEU A 332 2.86 21.47 -19.93
CA LEU A 332 1.57 20.80 -19.97
C LEU A 332 0.90 20.90 -18.59
N VAL A 333 -0.40 21.13 -18.62
CA VAL A 333 -1.26 21.00 -17.46
C VAL A 333 -2.26 19.89 -17.79
N LEU A 334 -2.13 18.78 -17.08
CA LEU A 334 -3.00 17.62 -17.21
C LEU A 334 -4.04 17.65 -16.09
N LEU A 335 -5.28 17.31 -16.40
CA LEU A 335 -6.29 17.02 -15.40
C LEU A 335 -6.58 15.52 -15.44
N HIS A 336 -6.23 14.83 -14.35
CA HIS A 336 -6.51 13.43 -14.14
C HIS A 336 -7.87 13.30 -13.48
N THR A 337 -8.83 12.82 -14.24
CA THR A 337 -10.21 12.76 -13.75
C THR A 337 -10.42 11.58 -12.81
N VAL A 338 -11.08 11.82 -11.68
CA VAL A 338 -11.50 10.76 -10.75
C VAL A 338 -12.65 9.94 -11.37
N THR A 339 -13.46 10.61 -12.19
CA THR A 339 -14.78 10.12 -12.64
C THR A 339 -14.88 9.83 -14.12
N ASN A 340 -13.80 9.92 -14.93
CA ASN A 340 -13.90 9.80 -16.40
C ASN A 340 -12.86 8.85 -17.02
N GLY A 341 -11.95 8.29 -16.22
CA GLY A 341 -10.93 7.34 -16.69
C GLY A 341 -10.03 7.86 -17.81
N GLY A 342 -9.95 9.17 -18.06
CA GLY A 342 -9.07 9.73 -19.09
C GLY A 342 -8.48 11.08 -18.70
N THR A 343 -7.55 11.54 -19.54
CA THR A 343 -6.68 12.67 -19.24
C THR A 343 -7.08 13.86 -20.11
N PHE A 344 -7.28 15.02 -19.49
CA PHE A 344 -7.49 16.28 -20.22
C PHE A 344 -6.21 17.11 -20.23
N VAL A 345 -5.81 17.57 -21.40
CA VAL A 345 -4.81 18.62 -21.55
C VAL A 345 -5.52 19.97 -21.44
N LEU A 346 -5.21 20.74 -20.41
CA LEU A 346 -5.83 22.04 -20.15
C LEU A 346 -5.13 23.12 -20.98
N GLU A 347 -5.89 23.81 -21.82
CA GLU A 347 -5.41 24.91 -22.67
C GLU A 347 -5.93 26.26 -22.16
N GLY A 348 -5.05 27.24 -21.99
CA GLY A 348 -5.42 28.60 -21.57
C GLY A 348 -5.85 28.73 -20.11
N GLY A 349 -5.63 27.69 -19.29
CA GLY A 349 -5.86 27.72 -17.85
C GLY A 349 -4.84 28.57 -17.09
N ASP A 350 -5.12 28.81 -15.81
CA ASP A 350 -4.22 29.56 -14.92
C ASP A 350 -2.87 28.84 -14.80
N PRO A 351 -1.73 29.50 -15.12
CA PRO A 351 -0.40 28.91 -15.01
C PRO A 351 -0.01 28.57 -13.56
N ALA A 352 -0.77 29.00 -12.54
CA ALA A 352 -0.53 28.63 -11.15
C ALA A 352 -1.08 27.24 -10.77
N LEU A 353 -1.90 26.61 -11.61
CA LEU A 353 -2.49 25.30 -11.30
C LEU A 353 -1.41 24.21 -11.20
N SER A 354 -1.43 23.46 -10.10
CA SER A 354 -0.47 22.40 -9.78
C SER A 354 -1.14 21.28 -8.98
N SER A 355 -0.39 20.22 -8.67
CA SER A 355 -0.84 19.15 -7.76
C SER A 355 -1.20 19.66 -6.35
N GLU A 356 -0.62 20.78 -5.92
CA GLU A 356 -0.92 21.42 -4.63
C GLU A 356 -2.29 22.13 -4.62
N SER A 357 -2.92 22.30 -5.79
CA SER A 357 -4.24 22.92 -5.89
C SER A 357 -5.38 22.02 -5.38
N GLY A 358 -5.08 20.76 -5.02
CA GLY A 358 -6.07 19.77 -4.64
C GLY A 358 -6.98 19.36 -5.82
N PRO A 359 -8.09 18.66 -5.55
CA PRO A 359 -9.09 18.36 -6.58
C PRO A 359 -9.75 19.65 -7.07
N VAL A 360 -9.89 19.78 -8.38
CA VAL A 360 -10.52 20.93 -9.03
C VAL A 360 -11.62 20.49 -10.00
N ARG A 361 -12.60 21.38 -10.17
CA ARG A 361 -13.58 21.31 -11.25
C ARG A 361 -13.21 22.32 -12.33
N VAL A 362 -13.05 21.83 -13.55
CA VAL A 362 -12.71 22.62 -14.73
C VAL A 362 -13.90 22.64 -15.68
N GLU A 363 -14.40 23.84 -15.97
CA GLU A 363 -15.36 24.08 -17.04
C GLU A 363 -14.62 24.57 -18.27
N GLY A 364 -14.98 24.01 -19.43
CA GLY A 364 -14.37 24.41 -20.69
C GLY A 364 -15.05 23.82 -21.89
N THR A 365 -14.49 24.12 -23.06
CA THR A 365 -14.94 23.59 -24.34
C THR A 365 -13.92 22.58 -24.86
N VAL A 366 -14.40 21.37 -25.21
CA VAL A 366 -13.58 20.30 -25.77
C VAL A 366 -13.08 20.70 -27.15
N SER A 367 -11.76 20.60 -27.36
CA SER A 367 -11.12 20.84 -28.65
C SER A 367 -10.63 19.54 -29.28
N ARG A 368 -10.31 19.60 -30.58
CA ARG A 368 -9.97 18.42 -31.38
C ARG A 368 -8.73 17.73 -30.86
N THR A 369 -8.84 16.41 -30.73
CA THR A 369 -7.74 15.47 -30.52
C THR A 369 -7.92 14.31 -31.51
N ASP A 370 -6.81 13.83 -32.07
CA ASP A 370 -6.77 12.61 -32.89
C ASP A 370 -6.38 11.38 -32.08
N VAL A 371 -6.16 11.55 -30.77
CA VAL A 371 -5.72 10.53 -29.84
C VAL A 371 -6.92 10.06 -29.03
N PRO A 372 -7.30 8.78 -29.09
CA PRO A 372 -8.36 8.23 -28.26
C PRO A 372 -8.10 8.51 -26.77
N ASP A 373 -9.15 8.86 -26.03
CA ASP A 373 -9.15 9.03 -24.57
C ASP A 373 -8.26 10.16 -23.99
N VAL A 374 -7.61 10.94 -24.84
CA VAL A 374 -6.88 12.16 -24.45
C VAL A 374 -7.59 13.34 -25.06
N TRP A 375 -8.25 14.15 -24.22
CA TRP A 375 -9.00 15.31 -24.68
C TRP A 375 -8.22 16.59 -24.44
N ARG A 376 -8.41 17.58 -25.30
CA ARG A 376 -7.95 18.94 -25.03
C ARG A 376 -9.15 19.76 -24.56
N LEU A 377 -8.97 20.48 -23.46
CA LEU A 377 -10.02 21.31 -22.88
C LEU A 377 -9.54 22.76 -22.86
N ARG A 378 -10.19 23.61 -23.66
CA ARG A 378 -9.99 25.05 -23.54
C ARG A 378 -10.69 25.52 -22.29
N VAL A 379 -9.90 25.89 -21.29
CA VAL A 379 -10.38 26.24 -19.96
C VAL A 379 -11.13 27.57 -20.02
N GLU A 380 -12.36 27.58 -19.52
CA GLU A 380 -13.15 28.79 -19.31
C GLU A 380 -13.14 29.20 -17.84
N ARG A 381 -13.20 28.22 -16.94
CA ARG A 381 -13.26 28.44 -15.50
C ARG A 381 -12.69 27.24 -14.74
N VAL A 382 -11.96 27.52 -13.67
CA VAL A 382 -11.48 26.52 -12.72
C VAL A 382 -12.01 26.87 -11.33
N MET A 383 -12.46 25.86 -10.60
CA MET A 383 -13.01 25.98 -9.25
C MET A 383 -12.35 24.94 -8.35
N PRO A 384 -11.88 25.31 -7.14
CA PRO A 384 -11.49 24.31 -6.15
C PRO A 384 -12.73 23.49 -5.77
N MET A 385 -12.57 22.18 -5.60
CA MET A 385 -13.63 21.32 -5.08
C MET A 385 -13.55 21.27 -3.57
N ALA A 386 -14.71 21.30 -2.91
CA ALA A 386 -14.76 21.06 -1.48
C ALA A 386 -14.50 19.56 -1.21
N PRO A 387 -13.87 19.17 -0.09
CA PRO A 387 -13.61 17.77 0.25
C PRO A 387 -14.86 16.89 0.29
N GLU A 388 -16.05 17.47 0.48
CA GLU A 388 -17.34 16.76 0.48
C GLU A 388 -17.92 16.51 -0.93
N GLU A 389 -17.40 17.17 -1.98
CA GLU A 389 -17.82 16.96 -3.37
C GLU A 389 -17.13 15.73 -3.99
N LYS A 390 -17.07 14.60 -3.26
CA LYS A 390 -16.20 13.44 -3.53
C LYS A 390 -16.40 12.75 -4.88
N GLY A 391 -17.40 13.15 -5.67
CA GLY A 391 -17.67 12.56 -6.99
C GLY A 391 -17.94 11.06 -6.93
N SER A 392 -18.26 10.53 -5.74
CA SER A 392 -18.56 9.13 -5.42
C SER A 392 -19.89 9.11 -4.69
N TRP A 393 -20.82 8.29 -5.16
CA TRP A 393 -22.21 8.26 -4.73
C TRP A 393 -22.63 6.84 -4.38
N ASP A 394 -22.69 6.53 -3.09
CA ASP A 394 -23.18 5.25 -2.61
C ASP A 394 -24.71 5.23 -2.57
N GLY A 395 -25.30 4.15 -3.10
CA GLY A 395 -26.75 4.04 -3.17
C GLY A 395 -27.26 2.71 -3.65
N VAL A 396 -28.54 2.71 -3.98
CA VAL A 396 -29.27 1.59 -4.56
C VAL A 396 -29.77 2.01 -5.93
N VAL A 397 -29.58 1.18 -6.94
CA VAL A 397 -30.16 1.44 -8.26
C VAL A 397 -31.62 0.98 -8.32
N GLU A 398 -32.46 1.80 -8.92
CA GLU A 398 -33.89 1.57 -9.12
C GLU A 398 -34.21 1.70 -10.62
N GLN A 399 -34.76 0.64 -11.20
CA GLN A 399 -35.27 0.68 -12.57
C GLN A 399 -36.64 1.39 -12.59
N ARG A 400 -36.73 2.47 -13.35
CA ARG A 400 -37.97 3.24 -13.56
C ARG A 400 -38.37 3.25 -15.04
N GLU A 401 -39.56 3.75 -15.34
CA GLU A 401 -40.08 3.84 -16.72
C GLU A 401 -39.20 4.69 -17.64
N ASP A 402 -38.47 5.66 -17.09
CA ASP A 402 -37.62 6.61 -17.81
C ASP A 402 -36.11 6.28 -17.76
N GLY A 403 -35.73 5.14 -17.17
CA GLY A 403 -34.36 4.64 -17.13
C GLY A 403 -33.93 4.13 -15.76
N LEU A 404 -32.63 3.90 -15.61
CA LEU A 404 -32.05 3.50 -14.34
C LEU A 404 -31.73 4.74 -13.49
N TRP A 405 -32.09 4.69 -12.22
CA TRP A 405 -31.82 5.76 -11.26
C TRP A 405 -30.96 5.26 -10.13
N LEU A 406 -30.03 6.07 -9.67
CA LEU A 406 -29.34 5.91 -8.40
C LEU A 406 -30.13 6.66 -7.32
N LYS A 407 -30.47 5.97 -6.24
CA LYS A 407 -30.95 6.58 -5.01
C LYS A 407 -29.84 6.48 -3.96
N THR A 408 -29.27 7.62 -3.58
CA THR A 408 -28.15 7.66 -2.64
C THR A 408 -28.60 7.31 -1.22
N LEU A 409 -27.64 6.95 -0.35
CA LEU A 409 -27.91 6.71 1.07
C LEU A 409 -28.47 7.96 1.80
N GLU A 410 -28.16 9.14 1.28
CA GLU A 410 -28.64 10.45 1.77
C GLU A 410 -30.02 10.83 1.20
N GLY A 411 -30.60 9.99 0.35
CA GLY A 411 -31.93 10.17 -0.23
C GLY A 411 -31.98 11.02 -1.49
N GLN A 412 -30.84 11.43 -2.03
CA GLN A 412 -30.75 12.11 -3.33
C GLN A 412 -31.00 11.11 -4.45
N GLN A 413 -31.44 11.60 -5.61
CA GLN A 413 -31.79 10.75 -6.74
C GLN A 413 -31.19 11.30 -8.02
N PHE A 414 -30.49 10.43 -8.74
CA PHE A 414 -29.86 10.75 -10.00
C PHE A 414 -30.22 9.74 -11.07
N ARG A 415 -30.50 10.21 -12.28
CA ARG A 415 -30.63 9.37 -13.46
C ARG A 415 -29.25 8.96 -13.96
N LEU A 416 -29.06 7.67 -14.22
CA LEU A 416 -27.83 7.12 -14.80
C LEU A 416 -28.00 6.98 -16.32
N PRO A 417 -27.40 7.86 -17.14
CA PRO A 417 -27.41 7.73 -18.60
C PRO A 417 -26.64 6.47 -19.04
N ASP A 418 -27.13 5.80 -20.09
CA ASP A 418 -26.52 4.60 -20.70
C ASP A 418 -26.07 3.54 -19.68
N PRO A 419 -26.96 3.08 -18.78
CA PRO A 419 -26.59 2.15 -17.72
C PRO A 419 -26.07 0.82 -18.29
N PRO A 420 -25.10 0.18 -17.62
CA PRO A 420 -24.50 -1.05 -18.13
C PRO A 420 -25.52 -2.20 -18.16
N GLU A 421 -25.45 -3.03 -19.20
CA GLU A 421 -26.25 -4.25 -19.27
C GLU A 421 -25.84 -5.20 -18.11
N GLY A 422 -26.83 -5.68 -17.34
CA GLY A 422 -26.60 -6.62 -16.25
C GLY A 422 -26.44 -6.03 -14.85
N LEU A 423 -26.68 -4.73 -14.66
CA LEU A 423 -26.85 -4.16 -13.32
C LEU A 423 -28.24 -4.55 -12.75
N PRO A 424 -28.34 -5.29 -11.64
CA PRO A 424 -29.62 -5.72 -11.10
C PRO A 424 -30.42 -4.54 -10.53
N ASP A 425 -31.73 -4.54 -10.72
CA ASP A 425 -32.63 -3.63 -9.99
C ASP A 425 -32.54 -3.91 -8.48
N GLY A 426 -32.44 -2.86 -7.67
CA GLY A 426 -32.23 -2.95 -6.23
C GLY A 426 -30.78 -3.23 -5.81
N ALA A 427 -29.82 -3.30 -6.73
CA ALA A 427 -28.43 -3.54 -6.40
C ALA A 427 -27.81 -2.36 -5.63
N ARG A 428 -26.97 -2.69 -4.63
CA ARG A 428 -26.13 -1.71 -3.95
C ARG A 428 -24.91 -1.38 -4.81
N VAL A 429 -24.68 -0.10 -5.03
CA VAL A 429 -23.58 0.37 -5.85
C VAL A 429 -22.88 1.56 -5.23
N SER A 430 -21.61 1.73 -5.56
CA SER A 430 -20.90 3.01 -5.47
C SER A 430 -20.72 3.55 -6.88
N VAL A 431 -21.23 4.74 -7.16
CA VAL A 431 -21.16 5.36 -8.50
C VAL A 431 -20.21 6.54 -8.46
N MET A 432 -19.10 6.46 -9.19
CA MET A 432 -18.24 7.62 -9.40
C MET A 432 -18.73 8.43 -10.61
N GLY A 433 -19.11 9.67 -10.36
CA GLY A 433 -19.71 10.58 -11.33
C GLY A 433 -20.05 11.96 -10.76
N MET A 434 -20.45 12.87 -11.65
CA MET A 434 -20.83 14.24 -11.29
C MET A 434 -22.16 14.64 -11.91
N PRO A 435 -23.00 15.43 -11.22
CA PRO A 435 -24.21 15.98 -11.82
C PRO A 435 -23.89 16.81 -13.07
N ALA A 436 -24.66 16.61 -14.14
CA ALA A 436 -24.46 17.31 -15.39
C ALA A 436 -24.71 18.82 -15.22
N LEU A 437 -23.96 19.63 -15.98
CA LEU A 437 -24.09 21.10 -15.95
C LEU A 437 -25.49 21.58 -16.36
N ASP A 438 -26.08 20.91 -17.35
CA ASP A 438 -27.38 21.24 -17.94
C ASP A 438 -28.56 20.59 -17.20
N ASP A 439 -28.31 19.51 -16.46
CA ASP A 439 -29.31 18.76 -15.71
C ASP A 439 -28.72 18.19 -14.41
N PRO A 440 -28.94 18.84 -13.24
CA PRO A 440 -28.42 18.39 -11.96
C PRO A 440 -28.98 17.05 -11.48
N GLN A 441 -30.06 16.54 -12.08
CA GLN A 441 -30.60 15.21 -11.79
C GLN A 441 -29.99 14.12 -12.68
N ARG A 442 -29.23 14.48 -13.72
CA ARG A 442 -28.46 13.54 -14.54
C ARG A 442 -27.07 13.41 -13.97
N LEU A 443 -26.66 12.20 -13.58
CA LEU A 443 -25.31 11.94 -13.09
C LEU A 443 -24.44 11.43 -14.24
N GLU A 444 -23.51 12.24 -14.71
CA GLU A 444 -22.47 11.78 -15.64
C GLU A 444 -21.48 10.91 -14.87
N TRP A 445 -21.54 9.61 -15.10
CA TRP A 445 -20.72 8.61 -14.42
C TRP A 445 -19.72 7.95 -15.36
N SER A 446 -18.60 7.44 -14.82
CA SER A 446 -17.71 6.52 -15.54
C SER A 446 -17.42 5.22 -14.83
N LEU A 447 -17.65 5.12 -13.52
CA LEU A 447 -17.43 3.89 -12.77
C LEU A 447 -18.64 3.60 -11.89
N ILE A 448 -19.16 2.38 -12.00
CA ILE A 448 -20.11 1.82 -11.05
C ILE A 448 -19.45 0.60 -10.44
N VAL A 449 -19.33 0.59 -9.12
CA VAL A 449 -18.86 -0.54 -8.33
C VAL A 449 -20.07 -1.24 -7.74
N LEU A 450 -20.32 -2.48 -8.13
CA LEU A 450 -21.33 -3.33 -7.49
C LEU A 450 -20.79 -3.76 -6.13
N LEU A 451 -21.45 -3.32 -5.06
CA LEU A 451 -21.06 -3.66 -3.70
C LEU A 451 -21.67 -5.02 -3.32
N PRO A 452 -20.95 -5.88 -2.59
CA PRO A 452 -21.51 -7.17 -2.15
C PRO A 452 -22.77 -6.95 -1.31
N GLU A 453 -23.74 -7.87 -1.46
CA GLU A 453 -24.91 -7.94 -0.58
C GLU A 453 -24.43 -8.33 0.83
N ALA A 454 -24.08 -7.35 1.65
CA ALA A 454 -23.95 -7.60 3.08
C ALA A 454 -25.31 -8.11 3.60
N GLU A 455 -25.32 -9.19 4.38
CA GLU A 455 -26.47 -9.54 5.20
C GLU A 455 -26.91 -8.27 5.93
N LEU A 456 -28.13 -7.81 5.65
CA LEU A 456 -28.74 -6.74 6.42
C LEU A 456 -28.62 -7.15 7.89
N PRO A 457 -28.00 -6.35 8.78
CA PRO A 457 -28.06 -6.64 10.19
C PRO A 457 -29.55 -6.84 10.53
N PRO A 458 -29.91 -7.90 11.26
CA PRO A 458 -31.31 -8.22 11.50
C PRO A 458 -31.98 -6.96 12.00
N ARG A 459 -33.03 -6.50 11.29
CA ARG A 459 -33.88 -5.41 11.76
C ARG A 459 -34.36 -5.82 13.15
N ARG A 460 -33.71 -5.31 14.20
CA ARG A 460 -34.30 -5.24 15.53
C ARG A 460 -35.50 -4.32 15.35
N ALA A 461 -36.66 -4.91 15.11
CA ALA A 461 -37.91 -4.28 15.41
C ALA A 461 -37.89 -4.02 16.92
N VAL A 462 -37.42 -2.84 17.32
CA VAL A 462 -37.75 -2.31 18.64
C VAL A 462 -39.24 -1.99 18.57
N GLN A 463 -40.07 -2.96 18.89
CA GLN A 463 -41.38 -2.66 19.44
C GLN A 463 -41.10 -1.91 20.75
N VAL A 464 -41.19 -0.59 20.70
CA VAL A 464 -41.35 0.23 21.90
C VAL A 464 -42.75 -0.08 22.42
N GLU A 465 -42.88 -1.13 23.20
CA GLU A 465 -43.99 -1.25 24.15
C GLU A 465 -43.66 -0.25 25.28
N ALA A 466 -44.31 0.91 25.23
CA ALA A 466 -44.14 1.94 26.24
C ALA A 466 -44.50 1.36 27.62
N PRO A 467 -43.62 1.45 28.63
CA PRO A 467 -44.02 1.14 29.99
C PRO A 467 -45.08 2.17 30.45
N PRO A 468 -46.10 1.75 31.23
CA PRO A 468 -47.13 2.67 31.69
C PRO A 468 -46.52 3.77 32.57
N PRO A 469 -47.04 5.01 32.50
CA PRO A 469 -46.50 6.14 33.23
C PRO A 469 -46.58 5.92 34.75
N PRO A 470 -45.57 6.36 35.53
CA PRO A 470 -45.62 6.31 36.99
C PRO A 470 -46.70 7.25 37.54
N PRO A 471 -47.34 6.89 38.66
CA PRO A 471 -48.40 7.71 39.26
C PRO A 471 -47.86 9.05 39.79
N PRO A 472 -48.67 10.12 39.80
CA PRO A 472 -48.23 11.45 40.20
C PRO A 472 -47.87 11.54 41.69
N PRO A 473 -46.83 12.32 42.07
CA PRO A 473 -46.44 12.50 43.46
C PRO A 473 -47.51 13.28 44.25
N SER A 474 -47.78 12.81 45.46
CA SER A 474 -48.73 13.42 46.40
C SER A 474 -48.11 14.64 47.11
N LEU A 475 -48.81 15.77 47.09
CA LEU A 475 -48.47 17.01 47.79
C LEU A 475 -48.53 16.85 49.33
N PRO A 476 -47.56 17.41 50.09
CA PRO A 476 -47.77 17.78 51.48
C PRO A 476 -48.23 19.26 51.62
N THR A 477 -49.29 19.46 52.38
CA THR A 477 -49.93 20.73 52.79
C THR A 477 -49.05 21.55 53.77
N PRO A 478 -49.13 22.90 53.79
CA PRO A 478 -48.19 23.80 54.48
C PRO A 478 -48.65 24.33 55.85
N ALA A 479 -47.70 24.89 56.64
CA ALA A 479 -47.78 26.14 57.45
C ALA A 479 -46.62 26.23 58.50
N PRO A 480 -46.28 27.41 59.08
CA PRO A 480 -46.39 28.81 58.63
C PRO A 480 -45.08 29.67 58.81
N LEU A 481 -45.14 30.90 58.28
CA LEU A 481 -44.16 32.03 58.24
C LEU A 481 -43.78 32.64 59.62
N PRO A 482 -42.69 33.46 59.72
CA PRO A 482 -42.83 34.93 59.59
C PRO A 482 -41.69 35.71 58.87
N THR A 483 -42.11 36.64 58.01
CA THR A 483 -41.79 38.09 57.91
C THR A 483 -40.33 38.62 57.94
N ALA A 484 -39.89 39.29 56.86
CA ALA A 484 -39.75 40.77 56.79
C ALA A 484 -39.08 41.31 55.50
N MET A 485 -39.80 42.23 54.83
CA MET A 485 -39.46 43.51 54.13
C MET A 485 -38.18 43.63 53.25
N ALA A 486 -38.34 43.94 51.95
CA ALA A 486 -38.28 45.27 51.28
C ALA A 486 -36.82 45.72 50.98
N THR A 487 -36.41 46.13 49.77
CA THR A 487 -36.80 47.27 48.89
C THR A 487 -36.17 47.02 47.48
N GLU A 488 -36.86 47.23 46.34
CA GLU A 488 -36.97 48.48 45.52
C GLU A 488 -35.60 48.96 44.94
N THR A 489 -35.33 49.32 43.66
CA THR A 489 -36.07 50.00 42.56
C THR A 489 -35.16 49.92 41.29
N LEU A 490 -35.59 49.45 40.09
CA LEU A 490 -36.22 50.15 38.94
C LEU A 490 -35.37 51.26 38.25
N GLU A 491 -34.96 51.05 36.98
CA GLU A 491 -35.27 51.89 35.78
C GLU A 491 -34.46 51.45 34.52
N GLY A 492 -35.14 51.36 33.36
CA GLY A 492 -34.58 51.02 32.02
C GLY A 492 -34.25 52.28 31.18
N PRO A 493 -34.58 52.40 29.86
CA PRO A 493 -35.04 51.37 28.90
C PRO A 493 -34.62 51.57 27.40
N VAL A 494 -35.11 50.67 26.51
CA VAL A 494 -35.38 50.74 25.03
C VAL A 494 -34.14 50.66 24.09
N VAL A 495 -34.06 49.74 23.10
CA VAL A 495 -34.72 49.75 21.77
C VAL A 495 -34.76 48.36 21.09
N SER A 496 -35.97 47.99 20.67
CA SER A 496 -36.47 47.25 19.48
C SER A 496 -35.88 45.93 18.92
N ALA A 497 -36.82 44.97 18.81
CA ALA A 497 -36.94 43.63 18.17
C ALA A 497 -36.77 43.57 16.62
N PRO A 498 -37.17 42.48 15.88
CA PRO A 498 -37.37 41.03 16.14
C PRO A 498 -36.50 40.15 15.16
N VAL A 499 -36.41 38.81 15.19
CA VAL A 499 -37.35 37.78 14.66
C VAL A 499 -36.88 36.36 15.08
N SER A 500 -37.88 35.49 15.26
CA SER A 500 -37.96 34.08 15.69
C SER A 500 -37.23 32.99 14.86
N PRO A 501 -37.21 31.72 15.33
CA PRO A 501 -36.13 30.74 15.18
C PRO A 501 -36.40 29.63 14.14
N THR A 502 -35.34 28.94 13.71
CA THR A 502 -35.43 27.61 13.07
C THR A 502 -34.61 26.60 13.88
N ALA A 503 -35.22 25.45 14.15
CA ALA A 503 -34.69 24.37 14.97
C ALA A 503 -33.40 23.74 14.41
N PRO A 504 -32.52 23.16 15.25
CA PRO A 504 -31.37 22.40 14.77
C PRO A 504 -31.79 21.03 14.23
N LEU A 505 -31.26 20.69 13.06
CA LEU A 505 -31.38 19.38 12.41
C LEU A 505 -30.53 18.34 13.17
N ALA A 506 -31.06 17.13 13.27
CA ALA A 506 -30.42 15.98 13.89
C ALA A 506 -29.24 15.46 13.05
N PRO A 507 -28.15 14.97 13.67
CA PRO A 507 -27.04 14.36 12.94
C PRO A 507 -27.43 12.99 12.36
N SER A 508 -27.10 12.77 11.09
CA SER A 508 -27.19 11.47 10.42
C SER A 508 -25.86 10.72 10.53
N PRO A 509 -25.85 9.38 10.55
CA PRO A 509 -24.67 8.58 10.89
C PRO A 509 -23.73 8.42 9.69
N VAL A 510 -22.46 8.79 9.87
CA VAL A 510 -21.38 8.50 8.91
C VAL A 510 -20.76 7.13 9.22
N VAL A 511 -20.58 6.31 8.19
CA VAL A 511 -19.79 5.07 8.21
C VAL A 511 -18.34 5.46 7.92
N VAL A 512 -17.45 5.29 8.89
CA VAL A 512 -16.01 5.60 8.75
C VAL A 512 -15.20 4.31 8.78
N GLN A 513 -14.34 4.15 7.76
CA GLN A 513 -13.35 3.10 7.65
C GLN A 513 -12.31 3.22 8.77
N SER A 514 -12.04 2.11 9.43
CA SER A 514 -11.06 1.99 10.52
C SER A 514 -9.65 1.97 9.91
N SER A 515 -8.88 3.04 10.12
CA SER A 515 -7.44 3.02 9.85
C SER A 515 -6.76 2.17 10.92
N GLU A 516 -6.28 0.99 10.54
CA GLU A 516 -5.56 0.08 11.41
C GLU A 516 -4.12 0.59 11.65
N VAL A 517 -3.63 0.35 12.87
CA VAL A 517 -2.40 0.88 13.45
C VAL A 517 -1.17 0.33 12.73
N VAL A 518 -0.23 1.22 12.36
CA VAL A 518 1.14 0.82 12.00
C VAL A 518 1.85 0.38 13.29
N VAL A 519 1.90 -0.94 13.52
CA VAL A 519 2.71 -1.56 14.57
C VAL A 519 4.09 -1.84 13.97
N ALA A 520 5.15 -1.36 14.61
CA ALA A 520 6.52 -1.78 14.30
C ALA A 520 6.72 -3.20 14.83
N PRO A 521 6.90 -4.25 13.99
CA PRO A 521 7.48 -5.46 14.50
C PRO A 521 8.94 -5.16 14.88
N VAL A 522 9.31 -5.46 16.12
CA VAL A 522 10.72 -5.63 16.48
C VAL A 522 11.25 -6.75 15.59
N VAL A 523 12.12 -6.41 14.64
CA VAL A 523 12.83 -7.41 13.83
C VAL A 523 13.78 -8.13 14.78
N PRO A 524 13.62 -9.45 15.02
CA PRO A 524 14.64 -10.19 15.75
C PRO A 524 15.95 -10.09 14.97
N LEU A 525 17.02 -9.63 15.63
CA LEU A 525 18.36 -9.65 15.08
C LEU A 525 18.69 -11.09 14.61
N ALA A 526 19.28 -11.21 13.42
CA ALA A 526 19.70 -12.50 12.90
C ALA A 526 20.59 -13.24 13.94
N PRO A 527 20.31 -14.51 14.27
CA PRO A 527 21.13 -15.27 15.20
C PRO A 527 22.58 -15.34 14.67
N GLY A 528 23.54 -14.82 15.45
CA GLY A 528 24.97 -14.86 15.12
C GLY A 528 25.61 -13.54 14.65
N ALA A 529 24.87 -12.44 14.53
CA ALA A 529 25.51 -11.11 14.52
C ALA A 529 26.18 -10.86 15.88
N PRO A 530 27.37 -10.24 15.96
CA PRO A 530 27.91 -9.83 17.25
C PRO A 530 26.87 -8.93 17.92
N SER A 531 26.34 -9.39 19.06
CA SER A 531 25.38 -8.61 19.82
C SER A 531 26.03 -7.25 20.09
N PRO A 532 25.39 -6.13 19.68
CA PRO A 532 26.02 -4.82 19.78
C PRO A 532 26.47 -4.61 21.22
N GLU A 533 27.73 -4.29 21.50
CA GLU A 533 28.16 -4.10 22.89
C GLU A 533 27.32 -2.99 23.55
N PRO A 534 27.00 -3.09 24.86
CA PRO A 534 26.31 -2.02 25.55
C PRO A 534 27.07 -0.69 25.38
N PRO A 535 26.38 0.45 25.32
CA PRO A 535 27.06 1.73 25.18
C PRO A 535 28.11 1.93 26.26
N SER A 536 29.23 2.59 25.94
CA SER A 536 30.35 2.74 26.90
C SER A 536 29.99 3.49 28.19
N TRP A 537 28.85 4.19 28.21
CA TRP A 537 28.31 4.88 29.37
C TRP A 537 27.40 4.00 30.25
N TRP A 538 26.99 2.83 29.75
CA TRP A 538 26.23 1.84 30.49
C TRP A 538 27.16 1.02 31.39
N GLU A 539 27.11 1.27 32.69
CA GLU A 539 28.05 0.68 33.65
C GLU A 539 27.62 -0.71 34.17
N HIS A 540 26.42 -1.18 33.80
CA HIS A 540 25.82 -2.39 34.37
C HIS A 540 26.08 -3.65 33.53
N GLN A 541 26.21 -4.78 34.24
CA GLN A 541 26.53 -6.09 33.67
C GLN A 541 25.46 -7.13 34.06
N PRO A 542 25.36 -8.24 33.30
CA PRO A 542 24.54 -9.38 33.72
C PRO A 542 24.89 -9.84 35.14
N GLY A 543 23.86 -10.05 35.95
CA GLY A 543 23.94 -10.37 37.38
C GLY A 543 23.66 -9.17 38.29
N ASP A 544 23.82 -7.93 37.82
CA ASP A 544 23.59 -6.72 38.62
C ASP A 544 22.11 -6.52 38.95
N VAL A 545 21.83 -6.09 40.19
CA VAL A 545 20.51 -5.58 40.59
C VAL A 545 20.53 -4.07 40.46
N VAL A 546 19.64 -3.53 39.64
CA VAL A 546 19.65 -2.14 39.20
C VAL A 546 18.30 -1.48 39.42
N THR A 547 18.32 -0.16 39.58
CA THR A 547 17.14 0.70 39.49
C THR A 547 17.40 1.69 38.37
N VAL A 548 16.63 1.58 37.29
CA VAL A 548 16.83 2.34 36.05
C VAL A 548 15.58 3.16 35.76
N VAL A 549 15.77 4.36 35.20
CA VAL A 549 14.67 5.20 34.74
C VAL A 549 14.80 5.32 33.23
N GLY A 550 13.69 5.13 32.53
CA GLY A 550 13.65 5.35 31.10
C GLY A 550 12.22 5.46 30.60
N LEU A 551 12.10 5.73 29.30
CA LEU A 551 10.82 5.80 28.61
C LEU A 551 10.33 4.37 28.33
N LEU A 552 9.19 4.02 28.90
CA LEU A 552 8.59 2.69 28.73
C LEU A 552 7.86 2.60 27.38
N SER A 553 8.07 1.51 26.65
CA SER A 553 7.23 1.12 25.52
C SER A 553 6.67 -0.27 25.78
N VAL A 554 5.35 -0.39 25.80
CA VAL A 554 4.65 -1.67 25.97
C VAL A 554 3.84 -1.95 24.71
N ASN A 555 4.00 -3.15 24.19
CA ASN A 555 3.26 -3.63 23.02
C ASN A 555 2.71 -5.01 23.34
N GLY A 556 1.67 -5.39 22.62
CA GLY A 556 1.06 -6.69 22.82
C GLY A 556 -0.24 -6.84 22.05
N PHE A 557 -0.83 -8.02 22.17
CA PHE A 557 -2.14 -8.31 21.62
C PHE A 557 -2.89 -9.28 22.52
N ARG A 558 -4.22 -9.23 22.43
CA ARG A 558 -5.11 -10.18 23.09
C ARG A 558 -5.44 -11.34 22.14
N GLU A 559 -5.18 -12.56 22.59
CA GLU A 559 -5.54 -13.79 21.91
C GLU A 559 -7.06 -14.05 21.95
N PRO A 560 -7.60 -14.89 21.04
CA PRO A 560 -9.03 -15.23 21.03
C PRO A 560 -9.57 -15.86 22.32
N ASP A 561 -8.71 -16.52 23.09
CA ASP A 561 -9.05 -17.12 24.39
C ASP A 561 -9.04 -16.08 25.54
N GLY A 562 -8.65 -14.85 25.25
CA GLY A 562 -8.58 -13.72 26.16
C GLY A 562 -7.19 -13.47 26.76
N THR A 563 -6.23 -14.36 26.55
CA THR A 563 -4.85 -14.24 27.04
C THR A 563 -4.14 -13.06 26.37
N ILE A 564 -3.33 -12.30 27.10
CA ILE A 564 -2.55 -11.20 26.52
C ILE A 564 -1.11 -11.67 26.36
N GLN A 565 -0.57 -11.51 25.16
CA GLN A 565 0.86 -11.58 24.93
C GLN A 565 1.39 -10.15 24.89
N ALA A 566 2.24 -9.79 25.86
CA ALA A 566 2.82 -8.47 25.99
C ALA A 566 4.35 -8.54 26.03
N TRP A 567 4.99 -7.57 25.39
CA TRP A 567 6.42 -7.32 25.49
C TRP A 567 6.64 -5.85 25.81
N ALA A 568 7.68 -5.58 26.60
CA ALA A 568 7.99 -4.24 27.05
C ALA A 568 9.48 -3.95 26.89
N ASN A 569 9.80 -2.70 26.58
CA ASN A 569 11.16 -2.21 26.47
C ASN A 569 11.28 -0.88 27.22
N LEU A 570 12.48 -0.61 27.73
CA LEU A 570 12.82 0.66 28.36
C LEU A 570 13.87 1.37 27.50
N THR A 571 13.57 2.60 27.07
CA THR A 571 14.56 3.46 26.41
C THR A 571 15.21 4.34 27.46
N ILE A 572 16.47 4.09 27.75
CA ILE A 572 17.28 4.82 28.72
C ILE A 572 18.02 5.92 27.98
N GLU A 573 17.73 7.17 28.34
CA GLU A 573 18.30 8.33 27.67
C GLU A 573 19.81 8.42 27.94
N GLY A 574 20.57 8.78 26.89
CA GLY A 574 22.00 9.03 27.02
C GLY A 574 22.29 10.21 27.96
N PRO A 575 23.51 10.28 28.54
CA PRO A 575 23.89 11.37 29.46
C PRO A 575 23.88 12.77 28.83
N THR A 576 23.86 12.85 27.49
CA THR A 576 23.79 14.08 26.69
C THR A 576 23.04 13.80 25.40
N GLU A 577 22.45 14.82 24.77
CA GLU A 577 21.70 14.70 23.50
C GLU A 577 22.50 14.05 22.36
N ASP A 578 23.84 14.23 22.32
CA ASP A 578 24.73 13.66 21.29
C ASP A 578 25.06 12.17 21.50
N VAL A 579 24.62 11.57 22.61
CA VAL A 579 24.92 10.18 22.96
C VAL A 579 23.68 9.32 22.75
N PRO A 580 23.77 8.21 22.00
CA PRO A 580 22.60 7.40 21.66
C PRO A 580 21.95 6.80 22.92
N ASN A 581 20.62 6.77 22.89
CA ASN A 581 19.82 6.09 23.90
C ASN A 581 20.10 4.59 23.90
N PHE A 582 19.96 3.96 25.07
CA PHE A 582 20.08 2.52 25.22
C PHE A 582 18.69 1.88 25.33
N PHE A 583 18.41 0.92 24.46
CA PHE A 583 17.14 0.19 24.45
C PHE A 583 17.31 -1.11 25.21
N LEU A 584 16.60 -1.29 26.32
CA LEU A 584 16.72 -2.46 27.18
C LEU A 584 15.40 -3.24 27.22
N PRO A 585 15.36 -4.47 26.69
CA PRO A 585 14.18 -5.33 26.80
C PRO A 585 13.87 -5.68 28.24
N LEU A 586 12.59 -5.71 28.57
CA LEU A 586 12.10 -6.08 29.88
C LEU A 586 11.50 -7.49 29.84
N ALA A 587 11.77 -8.27 30.88
CA ALA A 587 11.20 -9.60 31.08
C ALA A 587 10.68 -9.73 32.52
N GLY A 588 9.66 -10.55 32.75
CA GLY A 588 9.10 -10.74 34.08
C GLY A 588 7.69 -11.29 34.02
N GLU A 589 7.13 -11.54 35.20
CA GLU A 589 5.71 -11.87 35.31
C GLU A 589 4.88 -10.59 35.10
N ASP A 590 3.77 -10.69 34.37
CA ASP A 590 2.74 -9.64 34.28
C ASP A 590 3.16 -8.33 33.58
N LEU A 591 3.88 -8.42 32.44
CA LEU A 591 4.23 -7.23 31.62
C LEU A 591 2.99 -6.44 31.15
N GLU A 592 1.82 -7.09 31.06
CA GLU A 592 0.55 -6.45 30.73
C GLU A 592 0.15 -5.36 31.75
N ALA A 593 0.56 -5.51 33.02
CA ALA A 593 0.28 -4.53 34.07
C ALA A 593 0.99 -3.18 33.85
N LEU A 594 2.03 -3.13 33.00
CA LEU A 594 2.78 -1.92 32.67
C LEU A 594 2.12 -1.09 31.57
N ALA A 595 1.16 -1.66 30.83
CA ALA A 595 0.54 -1.03 29.67
C ALA A 595 -0.09 0.36 29.96
N PRO A 596 -0.70 0.64 31.14
CA PRO A 596 -1.17 1.99 31.47
C PRO A 596 -0.07 3.06 31.50
N TRP A 597 1.20 2.66 31.67
CA TRP A 597 2.35 3.55 31.72
C TRP A 597 3.13 3.60 30.40
N ASP A 598 2.62 2.96 29.34
CA ASP A 598 3.21 3.04 28.00
C ASP A 598 3.43 4.50 27.56
N GLY A 599 4.62 4.82 27.08
CA GLY A 599 5.06 6.16 26.70
C GLY A 599 5.39 7.10 27.87
N LEU A 600 5.22 6.68 29.12
CA LEU A 600 5.65 7.43 30.31
C LEU A 600 7.06 7.03 30.72
N HIS A 601 7.70 7.89 31.50
CA HIS A 601 8.92 7.51 32.18
C HIS A 601 8.61 6.64 33.40
N VAL A 602 9.27 5.50 33.46
CA VAL A 602 9.07 4.51 34.51
C VAL A 602 10.41 4.21 35.17
N ARG A 603 10.40 4.15 36.50
CA ARG A 603 11.48 3.63 37.32
C ARG A 603 11.27 2.14 37.47
N VAL A 604 12.19 1.35 36.93
CA VAL A 604 12.15 -0.11 36.96
C VAL A 604 13.28 -0.58 37.86
N GLN A 605 12.95 -1.39 38.86
CA GLN A 605 13.89 -2.13 39.68
C GLN A 605 13.89 -3.61 39.25
N GLY A 606 15.07 -4.16 39.05
CA GLY A 606 15.19 -5.53 38.58
C GLY A 606 16.63 -6.02 38.51
N GLN A 607 16.79 -7.21 37.96
CA GLN A 607 18.10 -7.83 37.74
C GLN A 607 18.43 -7.87 36.25
N ILE A 608 19.63 -7.46 35.86
CA ILE A 608 20.10 -7.66 34.48
C ILE A 608 20.48 -9.12 34.31
N LEU A 609 19.89 -9.77 33.31
CA LEU A 609 20.18 -11.13 32.92
C LEU A 609 20.81 -11.16 31.54
N THR A 610 21.54 -12.23 31.24
CA THR A 610 21.82 -12.60 29.86
C THR A 610 20.55 -13.09 29.17
N GLU A 611 20.54 -13.04 27.83
CA GLU A 611 19.44 -13.61 27.02
C GLU A 611 19.18 -15.09 27.33
N GLU A 612 20.25 -15.87 27.54
CA GLU A 612 20.17 -17.30 27.88
C GLU A 612 19.48 -17.51 29.24
N GLU A 613 19.89 -16.76 30.26
CA GLU A 613 19.29 -16.84 31.61
C GLU A 613 17.82 -16.39 31.61
N ALA A 614 17.51 -15.31 30.89
CA ALA A 614 16.13 -14.83 30.76
C ALA A 614 15.24 -15.85 30.03
N THR A 615 15.75 -16.46 28.95
CA THR A 615 15.08 -17.50 28.18
C THR A 615 14.85 -18.77 29.01
N GLU A 616 15.85 -19.22 29.79
CA GLU A 616 15.71 -20.38 30.68
C GLU A 616 14.61 -20.13 31.74
N LYS A 617 14.55 -18.91 32.28
CA LYS A 617 13.60 -18.54 33.32
C LYS A 617 12.17 -18.36 32.82
N LEU A 618 11.99 -17.81 31.61
CA LEU A 618 10.68 -17.59 31.00
C LEU A 618 10.14 -18.83 30.26
N GLY A 619 11.03 -19.71 29.78
CA GLY A 619 10.70 -20.89 28.98
C GLY A 619 10.49 -20.59 27.49
N GLU A 620 10.72 -19.35 27.05
CA GLU A 620 10.62 -18.89 25.67
C GLU A 620 11.74 -17.88 25.35
N PRO A 621 12.21 -17.81 24.08
CA PRO A 621 13.32 -16.96 23.70
C PRO A 621 12.94 -15.47 23.75
N ILE A 622 13.78 -14.67 24.40
CA ILE A 622 13.63 -13.22 24.46
C ILE A 622 14.81 -12.58 23.72
N PRO A 623 14.58 -11.78 22.67
CA PRO A 623 15.66 -11.03 22.03
C PRO A 623 16.16 -9.96 23.01
N GLY A 624 17.44 -10.03 23.38
CA GLY A 624 18.10 -9.02 24.17
C GLY A 624 18.66 -7.90 23.28
N SER A 625 18.81 -6.73 23.87
CA SER A 625 19.67 -5.70 23.28
C SER A 625 21.03 -5.83 23.93
N ALA A 626 22.08 -5.91 23.13
CA ALA A 626 23.43 -6.05 23.63
C ALA A 626 23.67 -7.28 24.53
N GLY A 627 22.87 -8.34 24.32
CA GLY A 627 22.94 -9.57 25.12
C GLY A 627 22.37 -9.41 26.53
N GLN A 628 21.68 -8.30 26.83
CA GLN A 628 21.13 -7.98 28.15
C GLN A 628 19.61 -7.85 28.12
N VAL A 629 18.97 -8.33 29.18
CA VAL A 629 17.53 -8.21 29.46
C VAL A 629 17.36 -7.79 30.92
N LEU A 630 16.47 -6.84 31.21
CA LEU A 630 16.13 -6.48 32.59
C LEU A 630 14.95 -7.32 33.08
N TRP A 631 15.22 -8.24 34.01
CA TRP A 631 14.18 -8.97 34.72
C TRP A 631 13.52 -8.08 35.76
N ILE A 632 12.29 -7.67 35.53
CA ILE A 632 11.53 -6.76 36.39
C ILE A 632 11.16 -7.46 37.70
N GLU A 633 11.42 -6.78 38.80
CA GLU A 633 10.90 -7.11 40.12
C GLU A 633 9.83 -6.11 40.57
N GLU A 634 10.04 -4.82 40.27
CA GLU A 634 9.13 -3.73 40.61
C GLU A 634 9.23 -2.61 39.56
N ALA A 635 8.12 -1.93 39.29
CA ALA A 635 8.07 -0.78 38.40
C ALA A 635 7.08 0.26 38.92
N GLU A 636 7.42 1.54 38.80
CA GLU A 636 6.56 2.67 39.15
C GLU A 636 6.78 3.86 38.20
N PRO A 637 5.77 4.73 37.98
CA PRO A 637 5.97 5.98 37.24
C PRO A 637 7.10 6.80 37.87
N ALA A 638 8.07 7.20 37.05
CA ALA A 638 9.20 7.99 37.51
C ALA A 638 8.78 9.41 37.93
N TRP A 639 7.78 9.95 37.24
CA TRP A 639 7.22 11.29 37.43
C TRP A 639 5.68 11.22 37.56
N PRO A 640 5.13 11.40 38.77
CA PRO A 640 3.67 11.33 39.00
C PRO A 640 2.86 12.39 38.26
N GLU A 641 3.50 13.49 37.91
CA GLU A 641 2.94 14.61 37.14
C GLU A 641 2.98 14.40 35.62
N GLU A 642 3.69 13.39 35.10
CA GLU A 642 3.53 12.99 33.70
C GLU A 642 2.16 12.34 33.53
N THR A 643 1.28 13.00 32.77
CA THR A 643 -0.09 12.52 32.54
C THR A 643 -0.31 12.19 31.07
N LYS A 644 -0.91 11.03 30.81
CA LYS A 644 -1.34 10.58 29.48
C LYS A 644 -2.86 10.77 29.38
N ASP A 645 -3.32 11.54 28.41
CA ASP A 645 -4.75 11.78 28.18
C ASP A 645 -5.04 12.02 26.70
N VAL A 646 -6.33 12.08 26.34
CA VAL A 646 -6.80 12.39 25.00
C VAL A 646 -7.05 13.89 24.85
N TYR A 647 -6.40 14.51 23.89
CA TYR A 647 -6.56 15.93 23.51
C TYR A 647 -7.13 16.02 22.10
N THR A 648 -7.90 17.05 21.79
CA THR A 648 -8.47 17.20 20.45
C THR A 648 -8.76 18.65 20.07
N GLY A 649 -8.45 19.02 18.84
CA GLY A 649 -8.71 20.35 18.34
C GLY A 649 -7.98 20.67 17.04
N PRO A 650 -8.12 21.92 16.55
CA PRO A 650 -7.39 22.35 15.37
C PRO A 650 -5.89 22.46 15.68
N LEU A 651 -5.09 22.13 14.68
CA LEU A 651 -3.65 22.28 14.71
C LEU A 651 -3.26 23.50 13.86
N ARG A 652 -2.29 24.28 14.31
CA ARG A 652 -1.69 25.36 13.52
C ARG A 652 -0.18 25.39 13.68
N ILE A 653 0.52 25.88 12.66
CA ILE A 653 1.97 26.10 12.73
C ILE A 653 2.21 27.59 12.98
N GLU A 654 2.95 27.90 14.04
CA GLU A 654 3.34 29.27 14.37
C GLU A 654 4.85 29.35 14.61
N GLU A 655 5.43 30.52 14.31
CA GLU A 655 6.79 30.82 14.70
C GLU A 655 6.82 31.33 16.14
N VAL A 656 7.42 30.56 17.03
CA VAL A 656 7.53 30.82 18.46
C VAL A 656 9.00 30.83 18.84
N GLU A 657 9.49 31.95 19.38
CA GLU A 657 10.90 32.13 19.75
C GLU A 657 11.91 31.85 18.61
N GLY A 658 11.50 32.11 17.36
CA GLY A 658 12.33 31.91 16.16
C GLY A 658 12.41 30.45 15.69
N ARG A 659 11.51 29.58 16.16
CA ARG A 659 11.35 28.19 15.72
C ARG A 659 9.90 27.97 15.30
N GLU A 660 9.68 27.17 14.26
CA GLU A 660 8.33 26.73 13.93
C GLU A 660 7.87 25.67 14.94
N VAL A 661 6.66 25.85 15.46
CA VAL A 661 6.06 24.98 16.47
C VAL A 661 4.63 24.68 16.06
N ALA A 662 4.24 23.41 16.18
CA ALA A 662 2.86 23.00 16.01
C ALA A 662 2.09 23.24 17.32
N LEU A 663 1.01 24.02 17.24
CA LEU A 663 0.15 24.34 18.36
C LEU A 663 -1.20 23.65 18.20
N LEU A 664 -1.56 22.81 19.17
CA LEU A 664 -2.87 22.18 19.29
C LEU A 664 -3.74 23.02 20.22
N GLU A 665 -4.85 23.54 19.71
CA GLU A 665 -5.86 24.19 20.56
C GLU A 665 -6.84 23.14 21.08
N ASP A 666 -6.58 22.57 22.24
CA ASP A 666 -7.42 21.51 22.78
C ASP A 666 -8.81 22.04 23.15
N THR A 667 -9.82 21.58 22.43
CA THR A 667 -11.23 21.91 22.61
C THR A 667 -11.85 21.28 23.86
N LEU A 668 -11.24 20.24 24.43
CA LEU A 668 -11.72 19.60 25.66
C LEU A 668 -11.36 20.42 26.91
N THR A 669 -10.12 20.91 26.99
CA THR A 669 -9.64 21.69 28.13
C THR A 669 -9.67 23.20 27.90
N GLY A 670 -9.76 23.64 26.64
CA GLY A 670 -9.63 25.05 26.23
C GLY A 670 -8.20 25.58 26.32
N GLN A 671 -7.21 24.70 26.48
CA GLN A 671 -5.79 25.04 26.60
C GLN A 671 -5.06 24.79 25.28
N THR A 672 -4.12 25.67 24.94
CA THR A 672 -3.23 25.47 23.80
C THR A 672 -1.95 24.78 24.26
N PHE A 673 -1.55 23.75 23.52
CA PHE A 673 -0.35 22.98 23.77
C PHE A 673 0.60 23.07 22.57
N ALA A 674 1.90 23.14 22.84
CA ALA A 674 2.91 22.92 21.82
C ALA A 674 3.15 21.41 21.67
N LEU A 675 3.16 20.90 20.44
CA LEU A 675 3.53 19.51 20.20
C LEU A 675 5.05 19.38 20.14
N ALA A 676 5.60 18.42 20.87
CA ALA A 676 7.01 18.06 20.75
C ALA A 676 7.31 17.69 19.29
N SER A 677 8.40 18.22 18.75
CA SER A 677 8.78 18.05 17.34
C SER A 677 10.14 17.37 17.26
N GLY A 678 10.17 16.11 16.81
CA GLY A 678 11.37 15.41 16.35
C GLY A 678 11.70 15.74 14.90
N GLU A 679 12.78 15.14 14.39
CA GLU A 679 13.19 15.27 12.99
C GLU A 679 12.11 14.65 12.07
N GLY A 680 11.44 15.45 11.23
CA GLY A 680 10.36 15.01 10.33
C GLY A 680 8.92 15.26 10.81
N ASP A 681 8.71 15.60 12.08
CA ASP A 681 7.36 15.77 12.65
C ASP A 681 6.65 17.05 12.16
N LEU A 682 7.39 18.11 11.85
CA LEU A 682 6.80 19.37 11.39
C LEU A 682 6.08 19.25 10.04
N ASP A 683 6.56 18.41 9.13
CA ASP A 683 5.88 18.16 7.84
C ASP A 683 4.61 17.34 8.02
N LEU A 684 4.60 16.44 8.99
CA LEU A 684 3.38 15.75 9.43
C LEU A 684 2.38 16.76 10.01
N TYR A 685 2.82 17.64 10.91
CA TYR A 685 1.97 18.66 11.51
C TYR A 685 1.43 19.68 10.50
N ARG A 686 2.21 20.10 9.50
CA ARG A 686 1.74 20.96 8.41
C ARG A 686 0.58 20.35 7.63
N ARG A 687 0.65 19.03 7.36
CA ARG A 687 -0.44 18.31 6.69
C ARG A 687 -1.73 18.34 7.51
N TYR A 688 -1.63 18.14 8.83
CA TYR A 688 -2.80 18.16 9.71
C TYR A 688 -3.32 19.56 10.02
N ALA A 689 -2.45 20.58 10.05
CA ALA A 689 -2.85 21.97 10.19
C ALA A 689 -3.68 22.48 8.98
N GLY A 690 -3.59 21.81 7.83
CA GLY A 690 -4.40 22.08 6.66
C GLY A 690 -5.78 21.42 6.65
N LEU A 691 -6.12 20.59 7.66
CA LEU A 691 -7.42 19.94 7.75
C LEU A 691 -8.47 20.87 8.38
N GLU A 692 -9.70 20.82 7.86
CA GLU A 692 -10.84 21.52 8.46
C GLU A 692 -11.37 20.80 9.71
N GLU A 693 -11.15 19.48 9.82
CA GLU A 693 -11.55 18.68 10.97
C GLU A 693 -10.50 18.70 12.09
N PRO A 694 -10.92 18.73 13.37
CA PRO A 694 -10.00 18.66 14.49
C PRO A 694 -9.32 17.29 14.54
N ILE A 695 -8.04 17.28 14.88
CA ILE A 695 -7.33 16.04 15.20
C ILE A 695 -7.62 15.62 16.63
N ALA A 696 -7.50 14.33 16.94
CA ALA A 696 -7.43 13.83 18.30
C ALA A 696 -6.09 13.13 18.52
N ILE A 697 -5.47 13.32 19.68
CA ILE A 697 -4.21 12.67 20.04
C ILE A 697 -4.32 12.03 21.41
N ILE A 698 -3.58 10.95 21.62
CA ILE A 698 -3.14 10.58 22.97
C ILE A 698 -1.85 11.37 23.19
N GLY A 699 -1.94 12.39 24.03
CA GLY A 699 -0.84 13.26 24.39
C GLY A 699 -0.28 12.90 25.76
N ILE A 700 1.03 13.02 25.91
CA ILE A 700 1.73 12.89 27.18
C ILE A 700 2.21 14.27 27.56
N ARG A 701 1.68 14.78 28.65
CA ARG A 701 2.09 16.08 29.19
C ARG A 701 3.38 15.91 29.96
N VAL A 702 4.45 16.51 29.43
CA VAL A 702 5.75 16.55 30.13
C VAL A 702 5.73 17.74 31.09
N PRO A 703 5.89 17.53 32.40
CA PRO A 703 5.92 18.60 33.38
C PRO A 703 7.08 19.57 33.11
N GLN A 704 6.84 20.87 33.32
CA GLN A 704 7.84 21.95 33.24
C GLN A 704 8.41 22.26 31.85
N GLU A 705 8.21 21.38 30.86
CA GLU A 705 8.59 21.66 29.48
C GLU A 705 7.61 22.65 28.83
N GLN A 706 8.15 23.75 28.32
CA GLN A 706 7.38 24.79 27.65
C GLN A 706 8.15 25.32 26.44
N VAL A 707 7.39 25.66 25.39
CA VAL A 707 7.92 26.35 24.22
C VAL A 707 7.12 27.63 24.03
N GLY A 708 7.78 28.79 24.15
CA GLY A 708 7.13 30.10 24.13
C GLY A 708 5.97 30.28 25.12
N GLY A 709 6.06 29.64 26.28
CA GLY A 709 5.03 29.69 27.33
C GLY A 709 3.87 28.71 27.14
N TYR A 710 3.84 27.92 26.05
CA TYR A 710 2.88 26.82 25.88
C TYR A 710 3.42 25.54 26.51
N PRO A 711 2.62 24.80 27.30
CA PRO A 711 3.01 23.47 27.77
C PRO A 711 3.22 22.51 26.60
N VAL A 712 4.22 21.64 26.72
CA VAL A 712 4.53 20.65 25.69
C VAL A 712 3.72 19.36 25.88
N LEU A 713 3.18 18.86 24.77
CA LEU A 713 2.63 17.51 24.65
C LEU A 713 3.51 16.69 23.72
N ARG A 714 3.98 15.54 24.23
CA ARG A 714 4.53 14.49 23.38
C ARG A 714 3.39 13.65 22.83
N MET A 715 3.29 13.57 21.52
CA MET A 715 2.26 12.77 20.86
C MET A 715 2.62 11.28 20.94
N ALA A 716 1.74 10.47 21.52
CA ALA A 716 1.88 9.01 21.55
C ALA A 716 1.07 8.34 20.43
N ARG A 717 -0.14 8.85 20.16
CA ARG A 717 -1.02 8.41 19.08
C ARG A 717 -1.80 9.56 18.49
N LEU A 718 -2.23 9.41 17.25
CA LEU A 718 -3.03 10.37 16.49
C LEU A 718 -4.23 9.65 15.86
N GLY A 719 -5.38 10.33 15.83
CA GLY A 719 -6.57 9.93 15.09
C GLY A 719 -7.26 11.15 14.48
N THR A 720 -8.02 10.91 13.41
CA THR A 720 -8.81 11.93 12.72
C THR A 720 -10.25 11.45 12.52
N GLY A 721 -11.19 12.39 12.38
CA GLY A 721 -12.62 12.09 12.19
C GLY A 721 -13.45 12.02 13.48
N GLU A 722 -14.78 11.91 13.32
CA GLU A 722 -15.78 12.09 14.39
C GLU A 722 -15.63 11.12 15.59
N ARG A 723 -15.07 9.92 15.37
CA ARG A 723 -14.88 8.91 16.43
C ARG A 723 -13.48 8.88 17.03
N ALA A 724 -12.55 9.68 16.53
CA ALA A 724 -11.15 9.62 16.94
C ALA A 724 -10.97 9.77 18.45
N VAL A 725 -11.73 10.67 19.10
CA VAL A 725 -11.67 10.85 20.56
C VAL A 725 -12.17 9.61 21.31
N GLU A 726 -13.25 8.97 20.86
CA GLU A 726 -13.79 7.77 21.50
C GLU A 726 -12.86 6.58 21.32
N ASP A 727 -12.32 6.40 20.12
CA ASP A 727 -11.39 5.33 19.79
C ASP A 727 -10.07 5.47 20.55
N LEU A 728 -9.52 6.68 20.63
CA LEU A 728 -8.32 6.94 21.42
C LEU A 728 -8.56 6.81 22.93
N ARG A 729 -9.75 7.17 23.45
CA ARG A 729 -10.10 6.92 24.86
C ARG A 729 -10.21 5.43 25.15
N ARG A 730 -10.74 4.65 24.21
CA ARG A 730 -10.78 3.19 24.31
C ARG A 730 -9.37 2.62 24.32
N GLN A 731 -8.50 3.05 23.41
CA GLN A 731 -7.09 2.63 23.37
C GLN A 731 -6.32 3.05 24.64
N LEU A 732 -6.63 4.22 25.20
CA LEU A 732 -6.03 4.66 26.46
C LEU A 732 -6.44 3.76 27.65
N THR A 733 -7.65 3.22 27.62
CA THR A 733 -8.20 2.35 28.69
C THR A 733 -7.85 0.87 28.49
N ASP A 734 -7.79 0.42 27.24
CA ASP A 734 -7.46 -0.95 26.83
C ASP A 734 -6.48 -0.91 25.64
N PRO A 735 -5.16 -0.78 25.92
CA PRO A 735 -4.14 -0.57 24.89
C PRO A 735 -3.94 -1.78 23.97
N PHE A 736 -4.33 -2.98 24.42
CA PHE A 736 -4.23 -4.23 23.65
C PHE A 736 -5.46 -4.48 22.76
N GLY A 737 -6.54 -3.72 22.99
CA GLY A 737 -7.79 -3.81 22.23
C GLY A 737 -8.57 -5.12 22.45
N PRO A 738 -9.67 -5.30 21.68
CA PRO A 738 -10.41 -6.56 21.66
C PRO A 738 -9.49 -7.70 21.19
N PRO A 739 -9.84 -8.97 21.47
CA PRO A 739 -9.13 -10.10 20.89
C PRO A 739 -8.99 -9.87 19.40
N ILE A 740 -7.75 -9.82 18.91
CA ILE A 740 -7.54 -9.77 17.47
C ILE A 740 -8.16 -11.09 16.99
N PRO A 741 -9.17 -11.08 16.10
CA PRO A 741 -9.61 -12.33 15.49
C PRO A 741 -8.35 -12.93 14.91
N ALA A 742 -7.90 -14.06 15.46
CA ALA A 742 -6.58 -14.61 15.19
C ALA A 742 -6.29 -14.46 13.70
N PRO A 743 -5.10 -13.94 13.30
CA PRO A 743 -4.81 -13.75 11.89
C PRO A 743 -5.25 -15.01 11.18
N SER A 744 -6.17 -14.85 10.24
CA SER A 744 -6.92 -15.94 9.63
C SER A 744 -6.03 -16.91 8.86
N GLY A 745 -4.70 -16.72 8.91
CA GLY A 745 -3.69 -17.45 8.19
C GLY A 745 -3.82 -18.98 8.31
N PRO A 746 -3.19 -19.69 7.37
CA PRO A 746 -3.40 -21.11 7.18
C PRO A 746 -2.89 -21.92 8.37
N THR A 747 -3.71 -22.86 8.84
CA THR A 747 -3.30 -23.89 9.82
C THR A 747 -2.62 -25.09 9.16
N GLU A 748 -2.79 -25.22 7.84
CA GLU A 748 -2.18 -26.25 7.01
C GLU A 748 -1.76 -25.62 5.68
N VAL A 749 -0.57 -25.98 5.22
CA VAL A 749 0.02 -25.49 3.97
C VAL A 749 0.58 -26.66 3.18
N VAL A 750 0.21 -26.74 1.90
CA VAL A 750 0.78 -27.63 0.91
C VAL A 750 1.71 -26.83 0.02
N ILE A 751 3.01 -27.11 0.06
CA ILE A 751 4.01 -26.53 -0.84
C ILE A 751 3.99 -27.31 -2.15
N GLU A 752 3.69 -26.61 -3.23
CA GLU A 752 3.54 -27.17 -4.58
C GLU A 752 4.79 -26.93 -5.42
N GLU A 753 5.58 -25.91 -5.07
CA GLU A 753 6.76 -25.48 -5.80
C GLU A 753 7.89 -25.10 -4.86
N VAL A 754 9.11 -25.53 -5.21
CA VAL A 754 10.34 -25.15 -4.52
C VAL A 754 11.33 -24.60 -5.54
N LYS A 755 11.88 -23.42 -5.28
CA LYS A 755 12.81 -22.71 -6.17
C LYS A 755 14.04 -22.23 -5.40
N LEU A 756 15.20 -22.24 -6.05
CA LEU A 756 16.33 -21.41 -5.64
C LEU A 756 16.15 -20.03 -6.26
N ALA A 757 16.32 -18.95 -5.50
CA ALA A 757 16.24 -17.59 -6.01
C ALA A 757 17.28 -16.67 -5.35
N TYR A 758 17.69 -15.64 -6.06
CA TYR A 758 18.40 -14.50 -5.46
C TYR A 758 17.38 -13.49 -4.93
N ILE A 759 17.51 -13.10 -3.67
CA ILE A 759 16.77 -12.01 -3.05
C ILE A 759 17.71 -10.83 -2.85
N VAL A 760 17.16 -9.63 -2.95
CA VAL A 760 17.83 -8.41 -2.54
C VAL A 760 17.01 -7.78 -1.43
N GLN A 761 17.56 -7.76 -0.23
CA GLN A 761 16.98 -7.01 0.87
C GLN A 761 17.26 -5.51 0.67
N GLY A 762 16.28 -4.64 0.93
CA GLY A 762 16.50 -3.18 0.97
C GLY A 762 16.43 -2.41 -0.36
N PHE A 763 15.71 -2.89 -1.38
CA PHE A 763 15.52 -2.14 -2.64
C PHE A 763 14.57 -0.91 -2.54
N HIS A 764 14.42 -0.32 -1.35
CA HIS A 764 13.78 0.99 -1.19
C HIS A 764 14.85 1.98 -0.74
N PRO A 765 15.33 2.88 -1.62
CA PRO A 765 16.24 3.93 -1.20
C PRO A 765 15.50 4.80 -0.17
N ASP A 766 16.06 4.92 1.02
CA ASP A 766 15.59 5.87 2.02
C ASP A 766 15.73 7.28 1.42
N PRO A 767 14.63 7.99 1.11
CA PRO A 767 14.70 9.30 0.49
C PRO A 767 15.33 10.35 1.41
N SER A 768 15.46 10.06 2.71
CA SER A 768 16.08 10.96 3.70
C SER A 768 17.61 10.88 3.73
N LYS A 769 18.22 9.85 3.14
CA LYS A 769 19.68 9.66 3.12
C LYS A 769 20.26 10.07 1.77
N GLU A 770 20.38 11.37 1.54
CA GLU A 770 21.24 11.87 0.47
C GLU A 770 22.70 11.53 0.76
N GLY A 771 23.29 10.63 -0.03
CA GLY A 771 24.74 10.50 -0.15
C GLY A 771 25.37 9.25 0.47
N GLU A 772 25.00 8.06 0.01
CA GLU A 772 25.90 7.10 -0.66
C GLU A 772 25.07 5.85 -1.05
N PRO A 773 25.22 5.33 -2.28
CA PRO A 773 24.46 4.18 -2.71
C PRO A 773 24.90 2.94 -1.93
N VAL A 774 24.03 2.42 -1.07
CA VAL A 774 24.21 1.08 -0.48
C VAL A 774 24.19 0.07 -1.61
N ALA A 775 25.36 -0.49 -1.89
CA ALA A 775 25.52 -1.56 -2.86
C ALA A 775 24.82 -2.82 -2.32
N LEU A 776 23.62 -3.12 -2.82
CA LEU A 776 22.84 -4.24 -2.32
C LEU A 776 23.44 -5.55 -2.83
N LEU A 777 23.81 -6.44 -1.90
CA LEU A 777 24.30 -7.78 -2.23
C LEU A 777 23.10 -8.71 -2.44
N THR A 778 23.19 -9.55 -3.47
CA THR A 778 22.23 -10.62 -3.68
C THR A 778 22.45 -11.73 -2.67
N GLU A 779 21.38 -12.31 -2.15
CA GLU A 779 21.44 -13.43 -1.23
C GLU A 779 20.61 -14.61 -1.77
N PRO A 780 21.17 -15.83 -1.84
CA PRO A 780 20.43 -16.99 -2.32
C PRO A 780 19.51 -17.57 -1.23
N PHE A 781 18.27 -17.83 -1.60
CA PHE A 781 17.25 -18.45 -0.74
C PHE A 781 16.52 -19.58 -1.46
N TYR A 782 16.01 -20.52 -0.67
CA TYR A 782 14.98 -21.45 -1.11
C TYR A 782 13.60 -20.85 -0.88
N LEU A 783 12.86 -20.64 -1.97
CA LEU A 783 11.47 -20.20 -1.95
C LEU A 783 10.55 -21.42 -2.00
N LEU A 784 9.68 -21.53 -1.01
CA LEU A 784 8.66 -22.56 -0.93
C LEU A 784 7.33 -21.87 -1.21
N ILE A 785 6.70 -22.22 -2.33
CA ILE A 785 5.46 -21.61 -2.78
C ILE A 785 4.36 -22.67 -2.70
N GLY A 786 3.27 -22.32 -2.02
CA GLY A 786 2.20 -23.25 -1.73
C GLY A 786 0.87 -22.58 -1.45
N ARG A 787 -0.08 -23.40 -1.00
CA ARG A 787 -1.44 -22.97 -0.68
C ARG A 787 -1.97 -23.73 0.53
N SER A 788 -2.98 -23.20 1.19
CA SER A 788 -3.78 -24.00 2.10
C SER A 788 -4.59 -25.06 1.35
N PRO A 789 -4.93 -26.20 1.97
CA PRO A 789 -5.72 -27.26 1.33
C PRO A 789 -7.10 -26.80 0.83
N ASP A 790 -7.69 -25.80 1.46
CA ASP A 790 -8.95 -25.19 1.04
C ASP A 790 -8.80 -24.16 -0.09
N GLY A 791 -7.55 -23.89 -0.54
CA GLY A 791 -7.23 -22.93 -1.57
C GLY A 791 -7.42 -21.46 -1.17
N ARG A 792 -7.77 -21.20 0.10
CA ARG A 792 -8.05 -19.86 0.62
C ARG A 792 -6.80 -19.03 0.76
N TYR A 793 -5.66 -19.63 1.10
CA TYR A 793 -4.40 -18.91 1.31
C TYR A 793 -3.38 -19.34 0.27
N ARG A 794 -2.70 -18.36 -0.30
CA ARG A 794 -1.42 -18.56 -0.98
C ARG A 794 -0.31 -18.23 -0.01
N VAL A 795 0.73 -19.06 0.02
CA VAL A 795 1.81 -18.98 1.00
C VAL A 795 3.15 -18.99 0.27
N THR A 796 4.04 -18.12 0.72
CA THR A 796 5.45 -18.11 0.31
C THR A 796 6.31 -18.13 1.57
N VAL A 797 7.20 -19.11 1.68
CA VAL A 797 8.18 -19.23 2.77
C VAL A 797 9.60 -19.10 2.20
N ARG A 798 10.46 -18.36 2.89
CA ARG A 798 11.86 -18.15 2.55
C ARG A 798 12.75 -18.89 3.52
N LEU A 799 13.54 -19.84 3.02
CA LEU A 799 14.55 -20.54 3.78
C LEU A 799 15.95 -20.15 3.32
N ARG A 800 16.86 -19.92 4.27
CA ARG A 800 18.27 -19.65 3.98
C ARG A 800 18.91 -20.79 3.21
N ALA A 801 19.55 -20.47 2.09
CA ALA A 801 20.23 -21.47 1.28
C ALA A 801 21.72 -21.64 1.63
N THR A 802 22.30 -20.80 2.52
CA THR A 802 23.73 -20.82 2.89
C THR A 802 23.95 -21.18 4.36
N GLU A 803 25.13 -21.69 4.70
CA GLU A 803 25.52 -21.97 6.09
C GLU A 803 25.82 -20.70 6.88
N GLU A 804 26.63 -19.82 6.31
CA GLU A 804 26.98 -18.53 6.90
C GLU A 804 25.94 -17.47 6.50
N ALA A 805 25.55 -16.63 7.45
CA ALA A 805 24.83 -15.40 7.15
C ALA A 805 25.74 -14.53 6.28
N ILE A 806 25.25 -14.13 5.12
CA ILE A 806 25.93 -13.13 4.31
C ILE A 806 25.78 -11.81 5.08
N PRO A 807 26.88 -11.12 5.42
CA PRO A 807 26.78 -9.85 6.13
C PRO A 807 26.05 -8.85 5.23
N SER A 808 24.77 -8.63 5.51
CA SER A 808 24.01 -7.50 5.01
C SER A 808 24.40 -6.26 5.82
N GLU A 809 24.61 -5.12 5.16
CA GLU A 809 24.61 -3.85 5.89
C GLU A 809 23.22 -3.66 6.49
N THR A 810 23.20 -3.10 7.70
CA THR A 810 22.07 -3.03 8.65
C THR A 810 20.70 -3.04 7.96
N PRO A 811 19.79 -3.99 8.28
CA PRO A 811 18.46 -3.97 7.72
C PRO A 811 17.83 -2.61 8.05
N SER A 812 17.49 -1.86 7.02
CA SER A 812 16.66 -0.67 7.21
C SER A 812 15.26 -1.19 7.52
N VAL A 813 14.87 -1.12 8.79
CA VAL A 813 13.52 -1.43 9.25
C VAL A 813 12.59 -0.40 8.60
N PHE A 814 11.92 -0.78 7.53
CA PHE A 814 10.85 0.02 6.95
C PHE A 814 9.53 -0.71 7.03
N PHE A 815 8.58 0.01 7.57
CA PHE A 815 7.18 -0.33 7.63
C PHE A 815 6.66 -0.48 6.20
N LEU A 816 6.11 -1.64 5.89
CA LEU A 816 5.10 -1.71 4.85
C LEU A 816 3.93 -0.87 5.38
N THR A 817 3.85 0.40 4.98
CA THR A 817 2.54 1.04 4.91
C THR A 817 1.74 0.13 3.98
N PRO A 818 0.65 -0.52 4.43
CA PRO A 818 -0.29 -1.04 3.47
C PRO A 818 -0.59 0.12 2.54
N THR A 819 -0.44 -0.11 1.23
CA THR A 819 -1.02 0.78 0.24
C THR A 819 -2.49 0.81 0.62
N THR A 820 -2.91 1.87 1.30
CA THR A 820 -4.31 2.22 1.42
C THR A 820 -4.73 2.34 -0.02
N VAL A 821 -5.37 1.29 -0.52
CA VAL A 821 -6.29 1.45 -1.64
C VAL A 821 -7.20 2.57 -1.16
N PRO A 822 -7.26 3.74 -1.83
CA PRO A 822 -8.34 4.65 -1.55
C PRO A 822 -9.60 3.83 -1.72
N GLY A 823 -10.29 3.56 -0.61
CA GLY A 823 -11.61 2.98 -0.66
C GLY A 823 -12.48 3.88 -1.54
N PRO A 824 -13.51 3.31 -2.20
CA PRO A 824 -14.47 4.11 -2.94
C PRO A 824 -15.11 5.23 -2.10
#